data_AF-A0A1B1CHU4-F1
#
_entry.id   AF-A0A1B1CHU4-F1
#
_cell.length_a   1.000
_cell.length_b   1.000
_cell.length_c   1.000
_cell.angle_alpha   90.00
_cell.angle_beta   90.00
_cell.angle_gamma   90.00
#
_symmetry.space_group_name_H-M   'P 1'
#
loop_
_entity.id
_entity.type
_entity.pdbx_description
1 polymer ?
#
loop_
_entity_poly.entity_id
_entity_poly.type
_entity_poly.pdbx_seq_one_letter_code
_entity_poly.pdbx_strand_id
1 'polypeptide(L)'
;MYDHDLTLLKSHPYKLSSPDTHGHFGQTPLRLEAYAAACIPFGWMLRRQVEGDQRMGEVGKAQALKLGYEPAREPELSFDTSWIQDRHNQLIMLDTFFGALKPESSLCFFYAKRTPLSENSRRVIVGVGRLKGIGQPTDYLYDRDGDLKGVLWERNIRHSIRPDQSDGFLMPYTAVLAAAEANSSFPLDDCIAFAPDDQFESFSYASEHLTHDGAIASLLACVKALKVTAENVGIPVQAQLAWLDQELGRLWKARGVHPGLGSALTAFGLQHGALLAHEIERAGSRDGEVFNALAFIDTFAVDPKRFPRAEAFGFGASFREKWRKLPSDRRSLFDLIARCELTPDQADRAYQPSSRKAAGLDVADADILANPYVLFEKDEAAADRIPFSVLDRGVFPIDAVRANAPLTPPIAMTDAIDRRRVRGLVVELLEEAIAHEGHTLLPRSWVVRRALDAPLEPKCAADDDVLAMGQGFIDAIVSPGQTIAGEPTFKLKRYTTAKTMIAAAVRKRVGGRVHELSHPWRKLVDAEFDRSGPKDKTLTEDEVLARHEKTAALEQIACARFSVLIGPAGSGKTTLLNILCDLPEIRSSVLLLAPTGKARVRLEEATQRLGQGQTLAQFLQRLKRYDGDSGRYFWNPEAPREKSYRTIIVDECSMLTEDQLAALFDAVEGVERIVLVGDPRQLPPIGAGRPFVDICRHLAPPPLPAIFPRLARGYAELTIMGRQRGAGRGDVLLARQFSGEPLDAGADEVWDRLREGHLDHVRAVHWSGPAVVRDTLNAELVTELALADAADEAGFEASLGAAPFGTPPQMYFWSAREVRGKDGAASKSHDWQVLSPVRAGLAGVDALNLSIQHRFRTRVRAMAESTLWWTKIPKPAGPQALLWGDKVINVRNNGRRRTYPLQDKAYVANGDIGVIVGGYKTKTMKRRPRDLDVEFQSQTGIKFTYAAWEFRGDDGSPELELAYALTVHKTQGSQFGRTLLVLPRNCRPLSREMLYTALTRQQDHIVLLHEDEIGALQRYTHPSTSEIARRMTDLFTIARRSG
;
A
#
# COMPACT_ATOMS: atom_id res chain seq x y z
N MET A 1 22.83 3.05 18.89
CA MET A 1 23.00 1.83 19.70
C MET A 1 23.70 2.23 20.98
N TYR A 2 23.35 1.62 22.10
CA TYR A 2 23.97 1.94 23.39
C TYR A 2 25.40 1.39 23.43
N ASP A 3 26.32 2.20 23.92
CA ASP A 3 27.72 1.87 24.22
C ASP A 3 27.90 1.31 25.64
N HIS A 4 26.79 1.10 26.34
CA HIS A 4 26.70 0.57 27.68
C HIS A 4 25.61 -0.49 27.75
N ASP A 5 25.65 -1.29 28.82
CA ASP A 5 24.67 -2.34 29.05
C ASP A 5 23.32 -1.77 29.51
N LEU A 6 22.25 -2.37 29.03
CA LEU A 6 20.88 -2.07 29.40
C LEU A 6 20.25 -3.29 30.05
N THR A 7 19.64 -3.14 31.23
CA THR A 7 18.84 -4.20 31.84
C THR A 7 17.36 -3.89 31.68
N LEU A 8 16.63 -4.77 31.00
CA LEU A 8 15.19 -4.69 30.78
C LEU A 8 14.46 -5.67 31.70
N LEU A 9 13.45 -5.22 32.43
CA LEU A 9 12.59 -6.12 33.20
C LEU A 9 11.44 -6.63 32.31
N LYS A 10 11.36 -7.94 32.14
CA LYS A 10 10.36 -8.61 31.31
C LYS A 10 9.35 -9.35 32.17
N SER A 11 8.09 -9.36 31.76
CA SER A 11 7.01 -10.10 32.40
C SER A 11 6.28 -10.92 31.36
N HIS A 12 5.88 -12.14 31.72
CA HIS A 12 5.15 -13.00 30.78
C HIS A 12 3.85 -12.31 30.32
N PRO A 13 3.56 -12.23 29.01
CA PRO A 13 2.41 -11.49 28.48
C PRO A 13 1.07 -11.90 29.10
N TYR A 14 0.92 -13.19 29.41
CA TYR A 14 -0.30 -13.74 30.00
C TYR A 14 -0.35 -13.76 31.54
N LYS A 15 0.69 -13.32 32.24
CA LYS A 15 0.76 -13.38 33.72
C LYS A 15 -0.48 -12.77 34.39
N LEU A 16 -0.91 -11.60 33.92
CA LEU A 16 -2.05 -10.86 34.49
C LEU A 16 -3.40 -11.29 33.90
N SER A 17 -3.44 -11.72 32.63
CA SER A 17 -4.69 -12.08 31.96
C SER A 17 -5.15 -13.51 32.24
N SER A 18 -4.21 -14.39 32.58
CA SER A 18 -4.41 -15.83 32.79
C SER A 18 -3.64 -16.31 34.03
N PRO A 19 -3.97 -15.79 35.23
CA PRO A 19 -3.19 -16.02 36.45
C PRO A 19 -3.16 -17.48 36.91
N ASP A 20 -4.16 -18.29 36.55
CA ASP A 20 -4.23 -19.69 36.94
C ASP A 20 -3.12 -20.53 36.25
N THR A 21 -2.80 -20.21 34.99
CA THR A 21 -1.79 -20.93 34.20
C THR A 21 -0.45 -20.20 34.10
N HIS A 22 -0.43 -18.87 34.23
CA HIS A 22 0.75 -18.04 34.03
C HIS A 22 1.08 -17.11 35.21
N GLY A 23 0.27 -17.10 36.28
CA GLY A 23 0.46 -16.18 37.39
C GLY A 23 1.70 -16.46 38.24
N HIS A 24 2.35 -17.61 38.02
CA HIS A 24 3.58 -18.02 38.70
C HIS A 24 4.85 -17.50 38.02
N PHE A 25 4.79 -17.01 36.77
CA PHE A 25 5.95 -16.38 36.12
C PHE A 25 6.34 -15.09 36.85
N GLY A 26 7.61 -14.95 37.20
CA GLY A 26 8.20 -13.77 37.83
C GLY A 26 8.62 -12.69 36.84
N GLN A 27 9.09 -11.56 37.36
CA GLN A 27 9.78 -10.55 36.55
C GLN A 27 11.20 -11.02 36.24
N THR A 28 11.53 -11.13 34.97
CA THR A 28 12.83 -11.63 34.49
C THR A 28 13.69 -10.48 34.01
N PRO A 29 14.89 -10.25 34.58
CA PRO A 29 15.83 -9.27 34.04
C PRO A 29 16.51 -9.84 32.78
N LEU A 30 16.49 -9.07 31.69
CA LEU A 30 17.23 -9.32 30.47
C LEU A 30 18.34 -8.28 30.33
N ARG A 31 19.60 -8.71 30.37
CA ARG A 31 20.75 -7.85 30.10
C ARG A 31 21.05 -7.82 28.60
N LEU A 32 20.89 -6.64 28.00
CA LEU A 32 21.41 -6.31 26.68
C LEU A 32 22.79 -5.69 26.87
N GLU A 33 23.78 -6.30 26.24
CA GLU A 33 25.17 -5.83 26.30
C GLU A 33 25.36 -4.60 25.41
N ALA A 34 26.39 -3.80 25.69
CA ALA A 34 26.84 -2.73 24.80
C ALA A 34 27.03 -3.26 23.37
N TYR A 35 26.58 -2.48 22.38
CA TYR A 35 26.61 -2.85 20.95
C TYR A 35 25.94 -4.19 20.64
N ALA A 36 24.80 -4.42 21.29
CA ALA A 36 23.94 -5.54 20.99
C ALA A 36 22.48 -5.13 20.78
N ALA A 37 21.72 -6.01 20.16
CA ALA A 37 20.29 -5.86 19.93
C ALA A 37 19.51 -7.07 20.45
N ALA A 38 18.30 -6.83 20.93
CA ALA A 38 17.35 -7.90 21.20
C ALA A 38 16.79 -8.41 19.85
N CYS A 39 17.14 -9.65 19.49
CA CYS A 39 16.64 -10.30 18.29
C CYS A 39 15.46 -11.19 18.66
N ILE A 40 14.29 -10.96 18.05
CA ILE A 40 13.03 -11.65 18.40
C ILE A 40 12.41 -12.24 17.12
N PRO A 41 12.45 -13.57 16.92
CA PRO A 41 11.93 -14.17 15.70
C PRO A 41 10.42 -14.47 15.82
N PHE A 42 9.56 -13.44 15.76
CA PHE A 42 8.12 -13.63 15.99
C PHE A 42 7.48 -14.67 15.07
N GLY A 43 7.87 -14.71 13.79
CA GLY A 43 7.35 -15.71 12.86
C GLY A 43 7.61 -17.16 13.29
N TRP A 44 8.70 -17.40 14.00
CA TRP A 44 9.08 -18.73 14.50
C TRP A 44 8.35 -19.13 15.78
N MET A 45 7.59 -18.21 16.38
CA MET A 45 6.82 -18.44 17.61
C MET A 45 5.30 -18.49 17.37
N LEU A 46 4.84 -18.15 16.16
CA LEU A 46 3.44 -18.19 15.76
C LEU A 46 3.02 -19.62 15.40
N ARG A 47 2.06 -20.19 16.14
CA ARG A 47 1.53 -21.56 15.94
C ARG A 47 1.09 -21.80 14.50
N ARG A 48 0.34 -20.89 13.86
CA ARG A 48 -0.05 -21.06 12.45
C ARG A 48 1.15 -21.18 11.51
N GLN A 49 2.23 -20.42 11.74
CA GLN A 49 3.44 -20.51 10.92
C GLN A 49 4.24 -21.77 11.23
N VAL A 50 4.21 -22.26 12.47
CA VAL A 50 4.98 -23.44 12.91
C VAL A 50 4.26 -24.75 12.58
N GLU A 51 2.98 -24.86 12.90
CA GLU A 51 2.12 -26.04 12.71
C GLU A 51 1.49 -26.09 11.31
N GLY A 52 1.26 -24.95 10.67
CA GLY A 52 0.55 -24.84 9.39
C GLY A 52 -0.97 -24.79 9.56
N ASP A 53 -1.70 -24.86 8.44
CA ASP A 53 -3.16 -24.96 8.41
C ASP A 53 -3.59 -26.04 7.41
N GLN A 54 -3.97 -27.21 7.95
CA GLN A 54 -4.40 -28.36 7.16
C GLN A 54 -5.65 -28.10 6.32
N ARG A 55 -6.53 -27.17 6.73
CA ARG A 55 -7.74 -26.84 5.96
C ARG A 55 -7.42 -26.02 4.72
N MET A 56 -6.36 -25.22 4.80
CA MET A 56 -5.87 -24.38 3.71
C MET A 56 -4.75 -25.07 2.91
N GLY A 57 -4.30 -26.25 3.34
CA GLY A 57 -3.17 -26.97 2.74
C GLY A 57 -1.81 -26.34 3.05
N GLU A 58 -1.74 -25.44 4.03
CA GLU A 58 -0.50 -24.74 4.41
C GLU A 58 0.36 -25.67 5.29
N VAL A 59 1.59 -25.94 4.85
CA VAL A 59 2.58 -26.71 5.63
C VAL A 59 3.37 -25.76 6.54
N GLY A 60 3.36 -26.01 7.85
CA GLY A 60 4.10 -25.20 8.83
C GLY A 60 5.61 -25.45 8.87
N LYS A 61 6.38 -24.50 9.43
CA LYS A 61 7.84 -24.56 9.56
C LYS A 61 8.33 -25.84 10.25
N ALA A 62 7.63 -26.32 11.29
CA ALA A 62 8.05 -27.54 12.01
C ALA A 62 8.01 -28.77 11.10
N GLN A 63 6.95 -28.94 10.31
CA GLN A 63 6.83 -30.05 9.37
C GLN A 63 7.78 -29.86 8.19
N ALA A 64 7.85 -28.66 7.62
CA ALA A 64 8.72 -28.34 6.49
C ALA A 64 10.20 -28.61 6.79
N LEU A 65 10.65 -28.29 8.01
CA LEU A 65 12.03 -28.45 8.47
C LEU A 65 12.28 -29.74 9.28
N LYS A 66 11.24 -30.56 9.51
CA LYS A 66 11.28 -31.77 10.35
C LYS A 66 11.87 -31.53 11.75
N LEU A 67 11.42 -30.47 12.40
CA LEU A 67 11.87 -30.13 13.75
C LEU A 67 11.25 -31.11 14.75
N GLY A 68 11.93 -31.33 15.88
CA GLY A 68 11.42 -32.14 17.00
C GLY A 68 10.23 -31.52 17.75
N TYR A 69 9.50 -30.60 17.12
CA TYR A 69 8.33 -29.94 17.69
C TYR A 69 7.23 -30.95 17.97
N GLU A 70 6.70 -30.95 19.20
CA GLU A 70 5.68 -31.89 19.65
C GLU A 70 4.37 -31.14 19.96
N PRO A 71 3.39 -31.11 19.04
CA PRO A 71 2.12 -30.39 19.25
C PRO A 71 1.37 -30.83 20.51
N ALA A 72 1.52 -32.11 20.91
CA ALA A 72 0.87 -32.68 22.08
C ALA A 72 1.39 -32.12 23.42
N ARG A 73 2.53 -31.40 23.43
CA ARG A 73 3.04 -30.71 24.63
C ARG A 73 2.40 -29.35 24.85
N GLU A 74 1.79 -28.77 23.83
CA GLU A 74 1.13 -27.47 23.98
C GLU A 74 -0.01 -27.60 25.00
N PRO A 75 -0.08 -26.68 25.99
CA PRO A 75 -1.07 -26.76 27.04
C PRO A 75 -2.48 -26.50 26.50
N GLU A 76 -3.47 -27.24 27.00
CA GLU A 76 -4.87 -26.90 26.81
C GLU A 76 -5.21 -25.67 27.66
N LEU A 77 -5.29 -24.52 27.00
CA LEU A 77 -5.60 -23.25 27.65
C LEU A 77 -7.09 -22.92 27.52
N SER A 78 -7.65 -22.29 28.55
CA SER A 78 -9.03 -21.80 28.56
C SER A 78 -9.26 -20.59 27.62
N PHE A 79 -8.26 -20.22 26.84
CA PHE A 79 -8.27 -19.11 25.90
C PHE A 79 -7.46 -19.48 24.67
N ASP A 80 -7.83 -18.91 23.53
CA ASP A 80 -7.12 -19.14 22.28
C ASP A 80 -5.85 -18.27 22.23
N THR A 81 -4.75 -18.86 21.77
CA THR A 81 -3.45 -18.21 21.60
C THR A 81 -2.82 -18.65 20.30
N SER A 82 -2.36 -17.67 19.53
CA SER A 82 -1.60 -17.89 18.31
C SER A 82 -0.13 -18.23 18.56
N TRP A 83 0.32 -18.30 19.82
CA TRP A 83 1.73 -18.42 20.19
C TRP A 83 2.04 -19.75 20.86
N ILE A 84 3.22 -20.29 20.57
CA ILE A 84 3.77 -21.48 21.23
C ILE A 84 4.00 -21.18 22.71
N GLN A 85 3.47 -22.03 23.59
CA GLN A 85 3.53 -21.84 25.04
C GLN A 85 4.53 -22.77 25.72
N ASP A 86 4.64 -24.01 25.25
CA ASP A 86 5.47 -25.01 25.91
C ASP A 86 6.97 -24.70 25.76
N ARG A 87 7.71 -24.74 26.87
CA ARG A 87 9.16 -24.45 26.88
C ARG A 87 9.97 -25.29 25.90
N HIS A 88 9.67 -26.58 25.79
CA HIS A 88 10.45 -27.48 24.94
C HIS A 88 10.24 -27.12 23.47
N ASN A 89 8.99 -26.91 23.06
CA ASN A 89 8.65 -26.43 21.73
C ASN A 89 9.23 -25.04 21.45
N GLN A 90 9.15 -24.11 22.41
CA GLN A 90 9.78 -22.79 22.30
C GLN A 90 11.28 -22.90 22.05
N LEU A 91 11.99 -23.72 22.82
CA LEU A 91 13.42 -23.92 22.65
C LEU A 91 13.76 -24.55 21.30
N ILE A 92 13.01 -25.54 20.83
CA ILE A 92 13.24 -26.13 19.49
C ILE A 92 13.19 -25.06 18.41
N MET A 93 12.15 -24.22 18.41
CA MET A 93 12.00 -23.18 17.39
C MET A 93 13.11 -22.12 17.51
N LEU A 94 13.38 -21.64 18.72
CA LEU A 94 14.39 -20.60 18.97
C LEU A 94 15.80 -21.11 18.69
N ASP A 95 16.19 -22.29 19.17
CA ASP A 95 17.50 -22.88 18.92
C ASP A 95 17.70 -23.20 17.44
N THR A 96 16.65 -23.59 16.72
CA THR A 96 16.72 -23.74 15.25
C THR A 96 16.99 -22.40 14.58
N PHE A 97 16.26 -21.35 14.96
CA PHE A 97 16.45 -20.02 14.39
C PHE A 97 17.87 -19.46 14.66
N PHE A 98 18.30 -19.48 15.92
CA PHE A 98 19.59 -18.92 16.30
C PHE A 98 20.76 -19.81 15.91
N GLY A 99 20.57 -21.13 15.83
CA GLY A 99 21.60 -22.09 15.42
C GLY A 99 22.00 -21.98 13.95
N ALA A 100 21.14 -21.41 13.10
CA ALA A 100 21.48 -21.10 11.71
C ALA A 100 22.49 -19.95 11.57
N LEU A 101 22.63 -19.10 12.59
CA LEU A 101 23.48 -17.92 12.57
C LEU A 101 24.91 -18.28 12.96
N LYS A 102 25.88 -17.82 12.17
CA LYS A 102 27.31 -18.10 12.37
C LYS A 102 28.05 -16.83 12.77
N PRO A 103 28.55 -16.70 14.02
CA PRO A 103 29.41 -15.58 14.40
C PRO A 103 30.58 -15.40 13.44
N GLU A 104 30.98 -14.16 13.23
CA GLU A 104 31.99 -13.69 12.27
C GLU A 104 31.67 -13.91 10.78
N SER A 105 30.64 -14.70 10.45
CA SER A 105 30.27 -15.03 9.07
C SER A 105 28.93 -14.43 8.64
N SER A 106 27.95 -14.38 9.54
CA SER A 106 26.62 -13.81 9.29
C SER A 106 26.64 -12.28 9.41
N LEU A 107 25.77 -11.62 8.66
CA LEU A 107 25.51 -10.18 8.76
C LEU A 107 24.17 -9.92 9.47
N CYS A 108 24.10 -8.79 10.16
CA CYS A 108 22.91 -8.24 10.79
C CYS A 108 22.49 -6.98 10.04
N PHE A 109 21.29 -7.00 9.47
CA PHE A 109 20.67 -5.84 8.83
C PHE A 109 19.64 -5.24 9.78
N PHE A 110 19.82 -3.99 10.16
CA PHE A 110 18.87 -3.25 10.99
C PHE A 110 17.95 -2.46 10.07
N TYR A 111 16.64 -2.53 10.30
CA TYR A 111 15.66 -1.87 9.45
C TYR A 111 14.58 -1.14 10.25
N ALA A 112 13.93 -0.20 9.59
CA ALA A 112 12.77 0.52 10.11
C ALA A 112 11.57 0.35 9.17
N LYS A 113 10.39 0.07 9.75
CA LYS A 113 9.13 -0.03 9.00
C LYS A 113 8.52 1.32 8.65
N ARG A 114 8.82 2.35 9.45
CA ARG A 114 8.35 3.73 9.29
C ARG A 114 9.49 4.65 9.64
N THR A 115 9.75 5.63 8.78
CA THR A 115 10.81 6.63 8.98
C THR A 115 10.31 8.00 8.54
N PRO A 116 10.92 9.10 9.00
CA PRO A 116 10.69 10.43 8.43
C PRO A 116 11.32 10.60 7.04
N LEU A 117 12.04 9.60 6.53
CA LEU A 117 12.77 9.67 5.26
C LEU A 117 11.86 9.44 4.05
N SER A 118 10.83 8.60 4.19
CA SER A 118 9.92 8.27 3.09
C SER A 118 8.52 7.91 3.61
N GLU A 119 7.52 8.28 2.82
CA GLU A 119 6.11 7.88 3.01
C GLU A 119 5.79 6.52 2.37
N ASN A 120 6.77 5.90 1.70
CA ASN A 120 6.64 4.57 1.13
C ASN A 120 6.50 3.51 2.24
N SER A 121 5.70 2.47 2.00
CA SER A 121 5.54 1.33 2.90
C SER A 121 6.75 0.38 2.93
N ARG A 122 7.71 0.56 1.99
CA ARG A 122 8.97 -0.19 1.93
C ARG A 122 9.78 -0.05 3.22
N ARG A 123 10.54 -1.10 3.54
CA ARG A 123 11.41 -1.12 4.72
C ARG A 123 12.68 -0.36 4.43
N VAL A 124 13.16 0.43 5.38
CA VAL A 124 14.38 1.22 5.23
C VAL A 124 15.50 0.55 6.02
N ILE A 125 16.61 0.22 5.35
CA ILE A 125 17.81 -0.34 5.99
C ILE A 125 18.54 0.80 6.71
N VAL A 126 18.65 0.71 8.02
CA VAL A 126 19.26 1.74 8.88
C VAL A 126 20.76 1.51 9.07
N GLY A 127 21.21 0.26 8.97
CA GLY A 127 22.61 -0.07 9.10
C GLY A 127 22.86 -1.56 8.95
N VAL A 128 24.12 -1.90 8.75
CA VAL A 128 24.58 -3.27 8.53
C VAL A 128 25.88 -3.50 9.27
N GLY A 129 26.02 -4.68 9.87
CA GLY A 129 27.27 -5.10 10.47
C GLY A 129 27.35 -6.62 10.62
N ARG A 130 28.52 -7.10 11.03
CA ARG A 130 28.79 -8.52 11.27
C ARG A 130 28.24 -8.96 12.61
N LEU A 131 27.70 -10.17 12.64
CA LEU A 131 27.32 -10.88 13.85
C LEU A 131 28.59 -11.28 14.61
N LYS A 132 28.77 -10.77 15.83
CA LYS A 132 29.93 -11.10 16.69
C LYS A 132 29.62 -12.17 17.73
N GLY A 133 28.34 -12.36 18.08
CA GLY A 133 27.96 -13.40 19.01
C GLY A 133 26.47 -13.45 19.30
N ILE A 134 26.05 -14.59 19.82
CA ILE A 134 24.66 -14.89 20.16
C ILE A 134 24.60 -15.20 21.65
N GLY A 135 23.70 -14.55 22.36
CA GLY A 135 23.42 -14.78 23.76
C GLY A 135 22.75 -16.13 24.00
N GLN A 136 22.88 -16.64 25.22
CA GLN A 136 22.18 -17.86 25.65
C GLN A 136 20.69 -17.60 25.84
N PRO A 137 19.82 -18.62 25.71
CA PRO A 137 18.41 -18.50 26.07
C PRO A 137 18.27 -18.11 27.54
N THR A 138 17.31 -17.24 27.85
CA THR A 138 17.02 -16.78 29.21
C THR A 138 15.68 -17.38 29.65
N ASP A 139 15.70 -18.26 30.63
CA ASP A 139 14.48 -18.77 31.26
C ASP A 139 13.74 -17.64 31.99
N TYR A 140 12.40 -17.69 31.97
CA TYR A 140 11.67 -16.80 32.87
C TYR A 140 12.02 -17.12 34.33
N LEU A 141 12.08 -16.09 35.18
CA LEU A 141 12.01 -16.29 36.63
C LEU A 141 10.60 -16.72 37.02
N TYR A 142 10.45 -17.32 38.20
CA TYR A 142 9.18 -17.80 38.73
C TYR A 142 9.00 -17.29 40.15
N ASP A 143 7.86 -16.64 40.42
CA ASP A 143 7.50 -16.16 41.77
C ASP A 143 7.03 -17.32 42.68
N ARG A 144 6.58 -18.43 42.06
CA ARG A 144 6.16 -19.67 42.73
C ARG A 144 6.24 -20.83 41.74
N ASP A 145 6.08 -22.06 42.22
CA ASP A 145 5.99 -23.23 41.34
C ASP A 145 4.70 -23.21 40.50
N GLY A 146 4.80 -23.80 39.30
CA GLY A 146 3.71 -23.94 38.34
C GLY A 146 4.13 -24.83 37.18
N ASP A 147 3.13 -25.48 36.58
CA ASP A 147 3.32 -26.56 35.60
C ASP A 147 3.88 -26.05 34.26
N LEU A 148 3.47 -24.86 33.84
CA LEU A 148 3.92 -24.26 32.59
C LEU A 148 5.29 -23.59 32.78
N LYS A 149 6.27 -23.95 31.98
CA LYS A 149 7.57 -23.28 31.93
C LYS A 149 7.72 -22.54 30.61
N GLY A 150 8.59 -21.56 30.54
CA GLY A 150 8.85 -20.81 29.31
C GLY A 150 10.18 -20.07 29.32
N VAL A 151 10.58 -19.63 28.14
CA VAL A 151 11.80 -18.83 27.90
C VAL A 151 11.46 -17.47 27.31
N LEU A 152 12.31 -16.48 27.56
CA LEU A 152 12.28 -15.25 26.77
C LEU A 152 12.63 -15.61 25.32
N TRP A 153 11.80 -15.16 24.38
CA TRP A 153 11.99 -15.44 22.95
C TRP A 153 13.14 -14.63 22.35
N GLU A 154 13.50 -13.53 23.00
CA GLU A 154 14.54 -12.62 22.55
C GLU A 154 15.92 -13.09 23.02
N ARG A 155 16.90 -13.08 22.10
CA ARG A 155 18.32 -13.28 22.45
C ARG A 155 19.12 -12.02 22.18
N ASN A 156 20.14 -11.84 23.00
CA ASN A 156 21.11 -10.76 22.86
C ASN A 156 22.04 -11.08 21.67
N ILE A 157 21.97 -10.27 20.60
CA ILE A 157 22.81 -10.39 19.41
C ILE A 157 23.86 -9.28 19.42
N ARG A 158 25.12 -9.65 19.62
CA ARG A 158 26.27 -8.73 19.53
C ARG A 158 26.62 -8.48 18.08
N HIS A 159 26.79 -7.21 17.72
CA HIS A 159 27.13 -6.80 16.35
C HIS A 159 28.40 -5.95 16.31
N SER A 160 28.97 -5.81 15.12
CA SER A 160 30.24 -5.13 14.88
C SER A 160 30.13 -3.61 14.68
N ILE A 161 28.93 -3.06 14.44
CA ILE A 161 28.73 -1.63 14.18
C ILE A 161 29.31 -0.78 15.31
N ARG A 162 30.22 0.16 14.97
CA ARG A 162 30.89 1.09 15.88
C ARG A 162 30.95 2.50 15.27
N PRO A 163 31.12 3.57 16.07
CA PRO A 163 31.25 4.93 15.55
C PRO A 163 32.41 5.14 14.57
N ASP A 164 33.49 4.38 14.70
CA ASP A 164 34.65 4.38 13.80
C ASP A 164 34.40 3.63 12.47
N GLN A 165 33.28 2.91 12.37
CA GLN A 165 32.80 2.23 11.17
C GLN A 165 33.80 1.20 10.60
N SER A 166 34.60 0.57 11.47
CA SER A 166 35.67 -0.35 11.04
C SER A 166 35.16 -1.69 10.49
N ASP A 167 34.02 -2.18 10.98
CA ASP A 167 33.38 -3.43 10.55
C ASP A 167 31.87 -3.22 10.62
N GLY A 168 31.25 -2.78 9.52
CA GLY A 168 29.85 -2.35 9.47
C GLY A 168 29.63 -0.89 9.85
N PHE A 169 28.45 -0.37 9.52
CA PHE A 169 28.13 1.06 9.59
C PHE A 169 26.63 1.33 9.76
N LEU A 170 26.30 2.56 10.17
CA LEU A 170 24.95 3.11 10.08
C LEU A 170 24.83 3.95 8.82
N MET A 171 23.67 3.90 8.17
CA MET A 171 23.36 4.80 7.06
C MET A 171 23.36 6.25 7.55
N PRO A 172 23.92 7.21 6.78
CA PRO A 172 24.11 8.60 7.21
C PRO A 172 22.83 9.45 7.16
N TYR A 173 21.69 8.87 7.54
CA TYR A 173 20.37 9.49 7.37
C TYR A 173 20.15 10.79 8.11
N THR A 174 20.84 11.02 9.23
CA THR A 174 20.77 12.31 9.92
C THR A 174 21.34 13.44 9.06
N ALA A 175 22.44 13.20 8.34
CA ALA A 175 23.02 14.17 7.42
C ALA A 175 22.14 14.35 6.18
N VAL A 176 21.55 13.26 5.68
CA VAL A 176 20.59 13.30 4.56
C VAL A 176 19.35 14.13 4.92
N LEU A 177 18.79 13.94 6.13
CA LEU A 177 17.66 14.74 6.61
C LEU A 177 18.03 16.21 6.75
N ALA A 178 19.20 16.53 7.33
CA ALA A 178 19.65 17.91 7.44
C ALA A 178 19.83 18.58 6.07
N ALA A 179 20.38 17.85 5.08
CA ALA A 179 20.49 18.36 3.70
C ALA A 179 19.12 18.54 3.03
N ALA A 180 18.19 17.61 3.26
CA ALA A 180 16.82 17.70 2.77
C ALA A 180 16.03 18.84 3.42
N GLU A 181 16.30 19.17 4.68
CA GLU A 181 15.74 20.33 5.38
C GLU A 181 16.26 21.65 4.80
N ALA A 182 17.54 21.71 4.45
CA ALA A 182 18.17 22.89 3.87
C ALA A 182 17.78 23.13 2.39
N ASN A 183 17.47 22.07 1.63
CA ASN A 183 17.14 22.16 0.21
C ASN A 183 15.88 21.35 -0.16
N SER A 184 14.80 22.08 -0.49
CA SER A 184 13.53 21.49 -0.91
C SER A 184 13.60 20.65 -2.20
N SER A 185 14.62 20.82 -3.05
CA SER A 185 14.82 20.01 -4.27
C SER A 185 15.75 18.80 -4.08
N PHE A 186 16.18 18.53 -2.84
CA PHE A 186 17.12 17.45 -2.53
C PHE A 186 16.56 16.04 -2.86
N PRO A 187 17.31 15.16 -3.51
CA PRO A 187 16.84 13.82 -3.91
C PRO A 187 16.91 12.80 -2.75
N LEU A 188 16.19 13.05 -1.65
CA LEU A 188 16.27 12.17 -0.47
C LEU A 188 15.82 10.73 -0.72
N ASP A 189 14.80 10.48 -1.54
CA ASP A 189 14.37 9.09 -1.83
C ASP A 189 15.50 8.28 -2.46
N ASP A 190 16.34 8.90 -3.30
CA ASP A 190 17.50 8.27 -3.93
C ASP A 190 18.67 8.03 -2.93
N CYS A 191 18.66 8.74 -1.79
CA CYS A 191 19.61 8.55 -0.69
C CYS A 191 19.16 7.46 0.29
N ILE A 192 18.00 6.81 0.08
CA ILE A 192 17.45 5.80 0.98
C ILE A 192 17.76 4.40 0.46
N ALA A 193 18.50 3.62 1.26
CA ALA A 193 18.58 2.17 1.10
C ALA A 193 17.27 1.49 1.52
N PHE A 194 16.35 1.33 0.56
CA PHE A 194 15.19 0.47 0.77
C PHE A 194 15.60 -1.00 0.74
N ALA A 195 14.96 -1.80 1.59
CA ALA A 195 15.03 -3.25 1.48
C ALA A 195 14.54 -3.68 0.07
N PRO A 196 15.18 -4.69 -0.53
CA PRO A 196 14.74 -5.25 -1.80
C PRO A 196 13.29 -5.70 -1.72
N ASP A 197 12.49 -5.42 -2.76
CA ASP A 197 11.06 -5.74 -2.74
C ASP A 197 10.80 -7.25 -2.78
N ASP A 198 11.72 -8.01 -3.38
CA ASP A 198 11.76 -9.48 -3.35
C ASP A 198 12.10 -10.06 -1.96
N GLN A 199 12.39 -9.22 -0.96
CA GLN A 199 12.78 -9.63 0.40
C GLN A 199 11.85 -9.04 1.48
N PHE A 200 10.68 -8.55 1.11
CA PHE A 200 9.79 -7.84 2.03
C PHE A 200 9.42 -8.64 3.30
N GLU A 201 9.18 -9.95 3.17
CA GLU A 201 8.86 -10.84 4.30
C GLU A 201 10.07 -10.99 5.25
N SER A 202 11.29 -11.08 4.72
CA SER A 202 12.54 -11.15 5.50
C SER A 202 12.80 -9.88 6.31
N PHE A 203 12.28 -8.74 5.85
CA PHE A 203 12.25 -7.47 6.58
C PHE A 203 10.89 -7.22 7.28
N SER A 204 10.22 -8.31 7.67
CA SER A 204 9.02 -8.32 8.49
C SER A 204 9.22 -9.19 9.75
N TYR A 205 8.19 -9.37 10.58
CA TYR A 205 8.24 -10.19 11.82
C TYR A 205 9.31 -9.85 12.89
N ALA A 206 9.76 -8.60 12.96
CA ALA A 206 10.81 -8.09 13.86
C ALA A 206 12.21 -8.66 13.56
N SER A 207 12.37 -9.98 13.48
CA SER A 207 13.61 -10.65 13.04
C SER A 207 13.29 -11.89 12.22
N GLU A 208 13.92 -12.03 11.07
CA GLU A 208 13.85 -13.22 10.21
C GLU A 208 15.22 -13.42 9.55
N HIS A 209 15.48 -14.61 9.04
CA HIS A 209 16.68 -14.88 8.27
C HIS A 209 16.64 -14.16 6.92
N LEU A 210 17.82 -13.71 6.48
CA LEU A 210 18.02 -13.22 5.13
C LEU A 210 18.96 -14.17 4.41
N THR A 211 18.59 -14.55 3.19
CA THR A 211 19.39 -15.43 2.34
C THR A 211 20.61 -14.71 1.78
N HIS A 212 21.50 -15.45 1.11
CA HIS A 212 22.66 -14.83 0.47
C HIS A 212 22.23 -13.84 -0.63
N ASP A 213 21.23 -14.15 -1.48
CA ASP A 213 20.77 -13.20 -2.51
C ASP A 213 20.06 -12.00 -1.88
N GLY A 214 19.28 -12.22 -0.82
CA GLY A 214 18.65 -11.13 -0.08
C GLY A 214 19.65 -10.19 0.56
N ALA A 215 20.74 -10.73 1.13
CA ALA A 215 21.84 -9.95 1.69
C ALA A 215 22.58 -9.18 0.60
N ILE A 216 22.93 -9.82 -0.52
CA ILE A 216 23.57 -9.17 -1.67
C ILE A 216 22.72 -8.00 -2.17
N ALA A 217 21.44 -8.22 -2.41
CA ALA A 217 20.51 -7.19 -2.89
C ALA A 217 20.40 -6.02 -1.89
N SER A 218 20.37 -6.32 -0.59
CA SER A 218 20.34 -5.31 0.48
C SER A 218 21.63 -4.47 0.54
N LEU A 219 22.79 -5.09 0.36
CA LEU A 219 24.07 -4.38 0.29
C LEU A 219 24.16 -3.52 -0.99
N LEU A 220 23.70 -4.01 -2.13
CA LEU A 220 23.64 -3.23 -3.38
C LEU A 220 22.73 -2.00 -3.25
N ALA A 221 21.60 -2.13 -2.55
CA ALA A 221 20.75 -0.99 -2.21
C ALA A 221 21.48 0.05 -1.33
N CYS A 222 22.29 -0.42 -0.36
CA CYS A 222 23.14 0.45 0.44
C CYS A 222 24.22 1.17 -0.41
N VAL A 223 24.87 0.44 -1.33
CA VAL A 223 25.86 1.02 -2.26
C VAL A 223 25.24 2.15 -3.09
N LYS A 224 24.06 1.92 -3.68
CA LYS A 224 23.34 2.93 -4.47
C LYS A 224 23.07 4.18 -3.63
N ALA A 225 22.43 4.00 -2.46
CA ALA A 225 22.07 5.08 -1.57
C ALA A 225 23.28 5.90 -1.06
N LEU A 226 24.39 5.22 -0.73
CA LEU A 226 25.61 5.89 -0.27
C LEU A 226 26.28 6.72 -1.37
N LYS A 227 26.30 6.22 -2.62
CA LYS A 227 26.86 6.97 -3.76
C LYS A 227 26.10 8.27 -3.98
N VAL A 228 24.76 8.20 -4.06
CA VAL A 228 23.91 9.38 -4.21
C VAL A 228 24.08 10.32 -3.01
N THR A 229 24.16 9.78 -1.79
CA THR A 229 24.38 10.59 -0.60
C THR A 229 25.71 11.34 -0.65
N ALA A 230 26.80 10.69 -1.08
CA ALA A 230 28.11 11.32 -1.19
C ALA A 230 28.11 12.48 -2.19
N GLU A 231 27.45 12.30 -3.34
CA GLU A 231 27.31 13.31 -4.38
C GLU A 231 26.50 14.54 -3.91
N ASN A 232 25.45 14.32 -3.11
CA ASN A 232 24.49 15.39 -2.76
C ASN A 232 24.72 16.02 -1.37
N VAL A 233 25.34 15.31 -0.44
CA VAL A 233 25.57 15.77 0.95
C VAL A 233 27.04 16.11 1.20
N GLY A 234 27.96 15.62 0.37
CA GLY A 234 29.40 15.92 0.51
C GLY A 234 30.07 15.24 1.70
N ILE A 235 29.53 14.11 2.17
CA ILE A 235 30.10 13.32 3.28
C ILE A 235 31.03 12.21 2.76
N PRO A 236 32.11 11.87 3.48
CA PRO A 236 32.97 10.76 3.11
C PRO A 236 32.27 9.42 3.34
N VAL A 237 32.17 8.60 2.30
CA VAL A 237 31.54 7.27 2.33
C VAL A 237 32.47 6.14 1.85
N GLN A 238 33.74 6.45 1.57
CA GLN A 238 34.67 5.55 0.89
C GLN A 238 34.97 4.29 1.73
N ALA A 239 35.07 4.43 3.05
CA ALA A 239 35.29 3.30 3.95
C ALA A 239 34.10 2.32 3.93
N GLN A 240 32.88 2.84 3.93
CA GLN A 240 31.65 2.07 3.87
C GLN A 240 31.52 1.36 2.52
N LEU A 241 31.80 2.05 1.42
CA LEU A 241 31.80 1.45 0.08
C LEU A 241 32.85 0.33 -0.06
N ALA A 242 34.05 0.51 0.50
CA ALA A 242 35.08 -0.53 0.49
C ALA A 242 34.69 -1.76 1.32
N TRP A 243 34.08 -1.55 2.50
CA TRP A 243 33.55 -2.65 3.32
C TRP A 243 32.42 -3.41 2.59
N LEU A 244 31.52 -2.68 1.92
CA LEU A 244 30.44 -3.27 1.13
C LEU A 244 30.97 -4.12 -0.03
N ASP A 245 31.97 -3.64 -0.75
CA ASP A 245 32.60 -4.37 -1.86
C ASP A 245 33.21 -5.70 -1.38
N GLN A 246 33.95 -5.67 -0.27
CA GLN A 246 34.53 -6.87 0.33
C GLN A 246 33.44 -7.89 0.74
N GLU A 247 32.38 -7.44 1.40
CA GLU A 247 31.29 -8.32 1.84
C GLU A 247 30.47 -8.86 0.67
N LEU A 248 30.21 -8.07 -0.36
CA LEU A 248 29.59 -8.54 -1.60
C LEU A 248 30.41 -9.67 -2.22
N GLY A 249 31.73 -9.48 -2.38
CA GLY A 249 32.62 -10.51 -2.91
C GLY A 249 32.61 -11.79 -2.08
N ARG A 250 32.53 -11.69 -0.74
CA ARG A 250 32.42 -12.83 0.16
C ARG A 250 31.07 -13.54 0.03
N LEU A 251 29.97 -12.80 0.02
CA LEU A 251 28.61 -13.36 -0.06
C LEU A 251 28.36 -14.04 -1.39
N TRP A 252 28.85 -13.49 -2.51
CA TRP A 252 28.74 -14.16 -3.81
C TRP A 252 29.47 -15.50 -3.87
N LYS A 253 30.60 -15.64 -3.17
CA LYS A 253 31.27 -16.94 -3.04
C LYS A 253 30.46 -17.90 -2.17
N ALA A 254 29.97 -17.41 -1.03
CA ALA A 254 29.15 -18.20 -0.09
C ALA A 254 27.81 -18.65 -0.69
N ARG A 255 27.20 -17.84 -1.55
CA ARG A 255 25.99 -18.16 -2.33
C ARG A 255 26.16 -19.42 -3.18
N GLY A 256 27.37 -19.64 -3.71
CA GLY A 256 27.62 -20.72 -4.65
C GLY A 256 26.84 -20.60 -5.95
N VAL A 257 26.75 -21.71 -6.70
CA VAL A 257 26.10 -21.76 -8.02
C VAL A 257 24.58 -21.91 -7.90
N HIS A 258 24.11 -22.71 -6.94
CA HIS A 258 22.73 -23.23 -6.91
C HIS A 258 21.93 -22.86 -5.64
N PRO A 259 21.70 -21.58 -5.31
CA PRO A 259 20.96 -21.23 -4.08
C PRO A 259 19.48 -21.68 -4.10
N GLY A 260 18.90 -21.90 -5.28
CA GLY A 260 17.54 -22.41 -5.45
C GLY A 260 17.43 -23.93 -5.45
N LEU A 261 18.50 -24.67 -5.14
CA LEU A 261 18.54 -26.12 -5.28
C LEU A 261 17.41 -26.82 -4.52
N GLY A 262 17.10 -26.36 -3.30
CA GLY A 262 16.04 -26.94 -2.49
C GLY A 262 14.68 -26.90 -3.18
N SER A 263 14.27 -25.72 -3.64
CA SER A 263 13.02 -25.49 -4.39
C SER A 263 13.01 -26.26 -5.70
N ALA A 264 14.13 -26.28 -6.44
CA ALA A 264 14.26 -27.04 -7.68
C ALA A 264 14.12 -28.56 -7.46
N LEU A 265 14.72 -29.13 -6.41
CA LEU A 265 14.58 -30.54 -6.06
C LEU A 265 13.14 -30.89 -5.66
N THR A 266 12.45 -30.00 -4.96
CA THR A 266 11.02 -30.16 -4.65
C THR A 266 10.19 -30.16 -5.93
N ALA A 267 10.39 -29.18 -6.82
CA ALA A 267 9.76 -29.14 -8.13
C ALA A 267 10.10 -30.38 -8.98
N PHE A 268 11.27 -30.99 -8.82
CA PHE A 268 11.64 -32.25 -9.47
C PHE A 268 10.88 -33.48 -8.93
N GLY A 269 10.12 -33.32 -7.84
CA GLY A 269 9.27 -34.33 -7.23
C GLY A 269 9.84 -34.95 -5.96
N LEU A 270 10.91 -34.40 -5.38
CA LEU A 270 11.43 -34.85 -4.08
C LEU A 270 10.72 -34.13 -2.95
N GLN A 271 10.02 -34.88 -2.10
CA GLN A 271 9.29 -34.30 -0.96
C GLN A 271 10.18 -33.53 0.03
N HIS A 272 11.50 -33.80 0.04
CA HIS A 272 12.45 -33.21 0.98
C HIS A 272 13.58 -32.46 0.27
N GLY A 273 13.27 -31.75 -0.82
CA GLY A 273 14.25 -31.02 -1.63
C GLY A 273 15.11 -30.06 -0.81
N ALA A 274 14.52 -29.23 0.04
CA ALA A 274 15.25 -28.25 0.87
C ALA A 274 16.24 -28.91 1.85
N LEU A 275 15.82 -29.95 2.57
CA LEU A 275 16.69 -30.68 3.51
C LEU A 275 17.83 -31.40 2.78
N LEU A 276 17.53 -31.99 1.62
CA LEU A 276 18.54 -32.64 0.80
C LEU A 276 19.57 -31.63 0.27
N ALA A 277 19.13 -30.46 -0.19
CA ALA A 277 20.02 -29.38 -0.63
C ALA A 277 20.97 -28.95 0.50
N HIS A 278 20.44 -28.77 1.72
CA HIS A 278 21.25 -28.44 2.88
C HIS A 278 22.33 -29.50 3.18
N GLU A 279 21.98 -30.78 3.17
CA GLU A 279 22.97 -31.84 3.40
C GLU A 279 23.96 -32.00 2.24
N ILE A 280 23.56 -31.70 1.00
CA ILE A 280 24.47 -31.64 -0.16
C ILE A 280 25.50 -30.52 0.02
N GLU A 281 25.05 -29.32 0.38
CA GLU A 281 25.95 -28.19 0.65
C GLU A 281 26.87 -28.49 1.84
N ARG A 282 26.33 -29.05 2.92
CA ARG A 282 27.12 -29.43 4.09
C ARG A 282 28.20 -30.46 3.77
N ALA A 283 27.91 -31.43 2.91
CA ALA A 283 28.84 -32.50 2.55
C ALA A 283 29.84 -32.10 1.46
N GLY A 284 29.44 -31.21 0.54
CA GLY A 284 30.21 -30.88 -0.66
C GLY A 284 30.87 -29.50 -0.65
N SER A 285 30.32 -28.51 0.06
CA SER A 285 30.81 -27.13 0.07
C SER A 285 32.02 -26.96 0.99
N ARG A 286 32.91 -26.03 0.63
CA ARG A 286 34.10 -25.65 1.40
C ARG A 286 34.21 -24.13 1.48
N ASP A 287 34.64 -23.63 2.63
CA ASP A 287 34.74 -22.19 2.87
C ASP A 287 35.70 -21.52 1.85
N GLY A 288 35.19 -20.49 1.18
CA GLY A 288 35.95 -19.72 0.18
C GLY A 288 35.94 -20.29 -1.24
N GLU A 289 35.37 -21.47 -1.47
CA GLU A 289 35.23 -22.09 -2.79
C GLU A 289 33.81 -21.90 -3.35
N VAL A 290 33.69 -21.76 -4.67
CA VAL A 290 32.38 -21.76 -5.35
C VAL A 290 31.93 -23.21 -5.52
N PHE A 291 30.87 -23.59 -4.79
CA PHE A 291 30.34 -24.95 -4.80
C PHE A 291 29.33 -25.17 -5.95
N ASN A 292 29.52 -26.27 -6.70
CA ASN A 292 28.61 -26.73 -7.76
C ASN A 292 27.87 -27.99 -7.31
N ALA A 293 26.60 -27.82 -6.93
CA ALA A 293 25.80 -28.91 -6.37
C ALA A 293 25.39 -29.96 -7.40
N LEU A 294 25.15 -29.57 -8.65
CA LEU A 294 24.76 -30.51 -9.70
C LEU A 294 25.88 -31.51 -10.01
N ALA A 295 27.13 -31.05 -10.07
CA ALA A 295 28.28 -31.94 -10.22
C ALA A 295 28.37 -32.95 -9.07
N PHE A 296 28.10 -32.49 -7.84
CA PHE A 296 28.02 -33.37 -6.67
C PHE A 296 26.90 -34.41 -6.80
N ILE A 297 25.70 -33.99 -7.24
CA ILE A 297 24.57 -34.91 -7.51
C ILE A 297 24.92 -35.94 -8.58
N ASP A 298 25.59 -35.53 -9.66
CA ASP A 298 26.03 -36.46 -10.70
C ASP A 298 26.94 -37.55 -10.17
N THR A 299 27.83 -37.22 -9.23
CA THR A 299 28.71 -38.22 -8.62
C THR A 299 27.94 -39.29 -7.85
N PHE A 300 26.98 -38.91 -7.00
CA PHE A 300 26.24 -39.90 -6.20
C PHE A 300 25.05 -40.53 -6.94
N ALA A 301 24.57 -39.91 -8.02
CA ALA A 301 23.58 -40.51 -8.91
C ALA A 301 24.16 -41.74 -9.65
N VAL A 302 25.47 -41.74 -9.93
CA VAL A 302 26.20 -42.89 -10.48
C VAL A 302 26.68 -43.83 -9.39
N ASP A 303 27.30 -43.30 -8.33
CA ASP A 303 27.82 -44.07 -7.20
C ASP A 303 27.16 -43.65 -5.87
N PRO A 304 26.06 -44.32 -5.45
CA PRO A 304 25.33 -43.93 -4.24
C PRO A 304 26.17 -44.04 -2.96
N LYS A 305 27.32 -44.74 -2.98
CA LYS A 305 28.22 -44.83 -1.81
C LYS A 305 28.90 -43.51 -1.49
N ARG A 306 29.02 -42.59 -2.46
CA ARG A 306 29.60 -41.25 -2.25
C ARG A 306 28.73 -40.36 -1.36
N PHE A 307 27.41 -40.60 -1.35
CA PHE A 307 26.48 -39.88 -0.49
C PHE A 307 25.28 -40.75 -0.08
N PRO A 308 25.49 -41.74 0.81
CA PRO A 308 24.44 -42.73 1.15
C PRO A 308 23.21 -42.11 1.80
N ARG A 309 23.37 -40.96 2.46
CA ARG A 309 22.28 -40.22 3.11
C ARG A 309 21.22 -39.71 2.14
N ALA A 310 21.51 -39.60 0.84
CA ALA A 310 20.55 -39.14 -0.16
C ALA A 310 19.24 -39.95 -0.15
N GLU A 311 19.32 -41.27 0.11
CA GLU A 311 18.14 -42.14 0.15
C GLU A 311 17.19 -41.80 1.30
N ALA A 312 17.72 -41.36 2.46
CA ALA A 312 16.92 -40.94 3.61
C ALA A 312 16.05 -39.69 3.31
N PHE A 313 16.40 -38.93 2.28
CA PHE A 313 15.64 -37.78 1.80
C PHE A 313 14.82 -38.07 0.54
N GLY A 314 14.67 -39.35 0.17
CA GLY A 314 13.85 -39.80 -0.96
C GLY A 314 14.59 -39.90 -2.29
N PHE A 315 15.89 -39.58 -2.36
CA PHE A 315 16.69 -39.74 -3.59
C PHE A 315 17.19 -41.19 -3.77
N GLY A 316 16.23 -42.12 -3.85
CA GLY A 316 16.45 -43.56 -4.03
C GLY A 316 16.82 -43.96 -5.46
N ALA A 317 16.86 -45.26 -5.72
CA ALA A 317 17.26 -45.83 -7.02
C ALA A 317 16.46 -45.27 -8.21
N SER A 318 15.14 -45.15 -8.10
CA SER A 318 14.27 -44.61 -9.15
C SER A 318 14.54 -43.12 -9.44
N PHE A 319 14.82 -42.31 -8.42
CA PHE A 319 15.19 -40.90 -8.62
C PHE A 319 16.60 -40.75 -9.21
N ARG A 320 17.56 -41.60 -8.83
CA ARG A 320 18.87 -41.68 -9.50
C ARG A 320 18.74 -42.09 -10.96
N GLU A 321 17.85 -43.01 -11.29
CA GLU A 321 17.55 -43.37 -12.67
C GLU A 321 16.89 -42.20 -13.43
N LYS A 322 15.87 -41.56 -12.84
CA LYS A 322 15.21 -40.36 -13.39
C LYS A 322 16.21 -39.25 -13.69
N TRP A 323 17.13 -38.98 -12.76
CA TRP A 323 18.18 -37.96 -12.89
C TRP A 323 19.15 -38.28 -14.04
N ARG A 324 19.60 -39.54 -14.15
CA ARG A 324 20.52 -39.98 -15.22
C ARG A 324 19.87 -40.03 -16.60
N LYS A 325 18.57 -40.33 -16.67
CA LYS A 325 17.79 -40.40 -17.93
C LYS A 325 17.12 -39.08 -18.29
N LEU A 326 17.38 -38.00 -17.56
CA LEU A 326 16.75 -36.71 -17.81
C LEU A 326 17.21 -36.17 -19.18
N PRO A 327 16.29 -35.78 -20.08
CA PRO A 327 16.68 -35.15 -21.35
C PRO A 327 17.55 -33.91 -21.13
N SER A 328 18.44 -33.59 -22.08
CA SER A 328 19.36 -32.45 -22.00
C SER A 328 18.63 -31.15 -21.66
N ASP A 329 17.52 -30.87 -22.33
CA ASP A 329 16.79 -29.61 -22.18
C ASP A 329 16.13 -29.50 -20.80
N ARG A 330 15.57 -30.62 -20.31
CA ARG A 330 15.02 -30.71 -18.95
C ARG A 330 16.11 -30.59 -17.89
N ARG A 331 17.31 -31.05 -18.19
CA ARG A 331 18.47 -30.92 -17.30
C ARG A 331 18.99 -29.49 -17.25
N SER A 332 19.08 -28.83 -18.40
CA SER A 332 19.43 -27.41 -18.51
C SER A 332 18.41 -26.51 -17.82
N LEU A 333 17.12 -26.83 -17.96
CA LEU A 333 16.06 -26.11 -17.26
C LEU A 333 16.17 -26.31 -15.74
N PHE A 334 16.40 -27.53 -15.27
CA PHE A 334 16.63 -27.79 -13.84
C PHE A 334 17.82 -26.98 -13.31
N ASP A 335 18.95 -26.96 -14.03
CA ASP A 335 20.13 -26.16 -13.66
C ASP A 335 19.78 -24.67 -13.56
N LEU A 336 19.07 -24.13 -14.55
CA LEU A 336 18.60 -22.74 -14.53
C LEU A 336 17.72 -22.44 -13.31
N ILE A 337 16.73 -23.28 -13.02
CA ILE A 337 15.83 -23.09 -11.86
C ILE A 337 16.62 -23.19 -10.54
N ALA A 338 17.55 -24.14 -10.43
CA ALA A 338 18.37 -24.30 -9.23
C ALA A 338 19.34 -23.12 -9.00
N ARG A 339 19.71 -22.36 -10.04
CA ARG A 339 20.54 -21.15 -9.93
C ARG A 339 19.77 -19.93 -9.44
N CYS A 340 18.45 -19.93 -9.56
CA CYS A 340 17.57 -18.82 -9.17
C CYS A 340 16.97 -19.11 -7.78
N GLU A 341 17.05 -18.16 -6.86
CA GLU A 341 16.49 -18.32 -5.51
C GLU A 341 14.96 -18.16 -5.51
N LEU A 342 14.28 -19.12 -6.14
CA LEU A 342 12.83 -19.17 -6.26
C LEU A 342 12.19 -19.83 -5.04
N THR A 343 10.99 -19.40 -4.68
CA THR A 343 10.14 -20.14 -3.72
C THR A 343 9.80 -21.54 -4.27
N PRO A 344 9.38 -22.50 -3.43
CA PRO A 344 8.93 -23.80 -3.92
C PRO A 344 7.83 -23.71 -4.99
N ASP A 345 6.86 -22.80 -4.80
CA ASP A 345 5.74 -22.61 -5.72
C ASP A 345 6.20 -21.96 -7.03
N GLN A 346 7.10 -20.97 -6.97
CA GLN A 346 7.73 -20.38 -8.15
C GLN A 346 8.58 -21.40 -8.92
N ALA A 347 9.34 -22.25 -8.22
CA ALA A 347 10.18 -23.27 -8.85
C ALA A 347 9.33 -24.38 -9.49
N ASP A 348 8.27 -24.83 -8.81
CA ASP A 348 7.32 -25.79 -9.37
C ASP A 348 6.63 -25.21 -10.60
N ARG A 349 6.12 -23.98 -10.47
CA ARG A 349 5.56 -23.22 -11.58
C ARG A 349 6.58 -23.01 -12.68
N ALA A 350 7.87 -22.77 -12.46
CA ALA A 350 8.82 -22.57 -13.55
C ALA A 350 9.23 -23.90 -14.24
N TYR A 351 9.35 -24.98 -13.46
CA TYR A 351 9.91 -26.26 -13.91
C TYR A 351 8.86 -27.23 -14.47
N GLN A 352 7.66 -27.28 -13.89
CA GLN A 352 6.62 -28.25 -14.26
C GLN A 352 5.66 -27.69 -15.32
N PRO A 353 5.55 -28.30 -16.51
CA PRO A 353 4.65 -27.82 -17.55
C PRO A 353 3.17 -27.78 -17.14
N SER A 354 2.73 -28.74 -16.32
CA SER A 354 1.35 -28.77 -15.79
C SER A 354 1.08 -27.59 -14.86
N SER A 355 2.02 -27.29 -13.97
CA SER A 355 1.91 -26.19 -13.01
C SER A 355 2.00 -24.83 -13.71
N ARG A 356 2.89 -24.68 -14.71
CA ARG A 356 2.93 -23.52 -15.62
C ARG A 356 1.57 -23.23 -16.22
N LYS A 357 0.98 -24.25 -16.85
CA LYS A 357 -0.31 -24.11 -17.53
C LYS A 357 -1.43 -23.78 -16.55
N ALA A 358 -1.45 -24.40 -15.37
CA ALA A 358 -2.44 -24.14 -14.33
C ALA A 358 -2.36 -22.69 -13.81
N ALA A 359 -1.15 -22.13 -13.73
CA ALA A 359 -0.92 -20.74 -13.34
C ALA A 359 -1.11 -19.72 -14.49
N GLY A 360 -1.54 -20.16 -15.67
CA GLY A 360 -1.74 -19.28 -16.83
C GLY A 360 -0.45 -18.84 -17.55
N LEU A 361 0.69 -19.46 -17.24
CA LEU A 361 1.98 -19.20 -17.89
C LEU A 361 2.15 -20.13 -19.10
N ASP A 362 1.63 -19.72 -20.25
CA ASP A 362 1.71 -20.49 -21.51
C ASP A 362 3.09 -20.32 -22.19
N VAL A 363 4.09 -21.01 -21.65
CA VAL A 363 5.48 -20.98 -22.12
C VAL A 363 6.07 -22.39 -22.15
N ALA A 364 6.73 -22.78 -23.25
CA ALA A 364 7.38 -24.07 -23.36
C ALA A 364 8.80 -24.05 -22.73
N ASP A 365 9.35 -25.23 -22.43
CA ASP A 365 10.72 -25.34 -21.91
C ASP A 365 11.73 -24.70 -22.88
N ALA A 366 11.56 -24.92 -24.18
CA ALA A 366 12.43 -24.37 -25.22
C ALA A 366 12.44 -22.83 -25.22
N ASP A 367 11.30 -22.18 -24.96
CA ASP A 367 11.22 -20.72 -24.89
C ASP A 367 11.98 -20.17 -23.68
N ILE A 368 11.87 -20.85 -22.52
CA ILE A 368 12.60 -20.50 -21.30
C ILE A 368 14.10 -20.68 -21.50
N LEU A 369 14.53 -21.78 -22.12
CA LEU A 369 15.94 -22.02 -22.40
C LEU A 369 16.51 -20.99 -23.40
N ALA A 370 15.71 -20.57 -24.39
CA ALA A 370 16.10 -19.54 -25.34
C ALA A 370 16.19 -18.15 -24.68
N ASN A 371 15.26 -17.82 -23.78
CA ASN A 371 15.30 -16.60 -22.98
C ASN A 371 14.72 -16.84 -21.56
N PRO A 372 15.57 -16.97 -20.53
CA PRO A 372 15.12 -17.19 -19.16
C PRO A 372 14.20 -16.11 -18.61
N TYR A 373 14.37 -14.85 -19.04
CA TYR A 373 13.59 -13.71 -18.53
C TYR A 373 12.10 -13.78 -18.90
N VAL A 374 11.69 -14.68 -19.81
CA VAL A 374 10.25 -14.92 -20.06
C VAL A 374 9.51 -15.38 -18.81
N LEU A 375 10.20 -16.02 -17.86
CA LEU A 375 9.63 -16.39 -16.56
C LEU A 375 9.23 -15.17 -15.73
N PHE A 376 9.90 -14.03 -15.86
CA PHE A 376 9.50 -12.77 -15.23
C PHE A 376 8.46 -12.02 -16.06
N GLU A 377 8.65 -11.99 -17.39
CA GLU A 377 7.79 -11.26 -18.33
C GLU A 377 6.36 -11.81 -18.39
N LYS A 378 6.18 -13.12 -18.22
CA LYS A 378 4.89 -13.83 -18.37
C LYS A 378 4.21 -14.18 -17.06
N ASP A 379 4.92 -14.12 -15.93
CA ASP A 379 4.38 -14.43 -14.60
C ASP A 379 3.66 -13.24 -13.94
N GLU A 380 3.28 -12.23 -14.74
CA GLU A 380 2.61 -11.01 -14.28
C GLU A 380 1.25 -11.28 -13.59
N ALA A 381 0.64 -12.45 -13.79
CA ALA A 381 -0.65 -12.80 -13.19
C ALA A 381 -0.51 -13.47 -11.81
N ALA A 382 0.68 -13.94 -11.44
CA ALA A 382 0.89 -14.61 -10.16
C ALA A 382 0.94 -13.59 -9.02
N ALA A 383 0.28 -13.91 -7.89
CA ALA A 383 0.37 -13.12 -6.66
C ALA A 383 1.81 -13.13 -6.10
N ASP A 384 2.51 -14.25 -6.26
CA ASP A 384 3.93 -14.47 -5.94
C ASP A 384 4.82 -14.39 -7.19
N ARG A 385 4.65 -13.34 -8.01
CA ARG A 385 5.40 -13.14 -9.27
C ARG A 385 6.90 -13.35 -9.10
N ILE A 386 7.52 -14.07 -10.04
CA ILE A 386 8.98 -14.22 -10.12
C ILE A 386 9.63 -12.85 -10.44
N PRO A 387 10.50 -12.30 -9.56
CA PRO A 387 11.15 -11.01 -9.79
C PRO A 387 12.25 -11.06 -10.86
N PHE A 388 12.43 -9.98 -11.63
CA PHE A 388 13.53 -9.86 -12.60
C PHE A 388 14.90 -10.08 -11.94
N SER A 389 15.12 -9.44 -10.79
CA SER A 389 16.39 -9.46 -10.07
C SER A 389 16.79 -10.87 -9.58
N VAL A 390 15.82 -11.70 -9.18
CA VAL A 390 16.06 -13.11 -8.78
C VAL A 390 16.55 -13.94 -9.97
N LEU A 391 15.94 -13.74 -11.15
CA LEU A 391 16.38 -14.41 -12.37
C LEU A 391 17.76 -13.88 -12.82
N ASP A 392 17.98 -12.57 -12.80
CA ASP A 392 19.23 -11.94 -13.24
C ASP A 392 20.44 -12.45 -12.44
N ARG A 393 20.31 -12.56 -11.11
CA ARG A 393 21.37 -13.12 -10.23
C ARG A 393 21.66 -14.60 -10.54
N GLY A 394 20.68 -15.37 -10.99
CA GLY A 394 20.86 -16.78 -11.35
C GLY A 394 21.40 -17.00 -12.77
N VAL A 395 20.93 -16.19 -13.73
CA VAL A 395 21.24 -16.29 -15.16
C VAL A 395 22.58 -15.62 -15.48
N PHE A 396 22.85 -14.46 -14.88
CA PHE A 396 24.05 -13.68 -15.13
C PHE A 396 24.76 -13.26 -13.83
N PRO A 397 25.23 -14.22 -13.00
CA PRO A 397 25.94 -13.94 -11.75
C PRO A 397 27.32 -13.33 -12.00
N ILE A 398 28.07 -12.97 -10.95
CA ILE A 398 29.45 -12.49 -11.11
C ILE A 398 30.38 -13.50 -11.81
N ASP A 399 31.49 -13.01 -12.38
CA ASP A 399 32.45 -13.82 -13.14
C ASP A 399 32.97 -15.04 -12.37
N ALA A 400 33.23 -14.91 -11.07
CA ALA A 400 33.70 -16.01 -10.24
C ALA A 400 32.74 -17.21 -10.24
N VAL A 401 31.43 -16.96 -10.32
CA VAL A 401 30.41 -18.02 -10.40
C VAL A 401 30.28 -18.53 -11.83
N ARG A 402 30.25 -17.65 -12.83
CA ARG A 402 30.15 -18.03 -14.25
C ARG A 402 31.31 -18.88 -14.72
N ALA A 403 32.53 -18.56 -14.29
CA ALA A 403 33.74 -19.29 -14.68
C ALA A 403 33.80 -20.69 -14.07
N ASN A 404 33.26 -20.88 -12.86
CA ASN A 404 33.25 -22.18 -12.18
C ASN A 404 32.19 -23.13 -12.74
N ALA A 405 31.00 -22.61 -13.03
CA ALA A 405 29.87 -23.39 -13.54
C ALA A 405 29.14 -22.63 -14.65
N PRO A 406 29.69 -22.60 -15.88
CA PRO A 406 29.07 -21.88 -16.98
C PRO A 406 27.72 -22.52 -17.35
N LEU A 407 26.73 -21.68 -17.62
CA LEU A 407 25.48 -22.14 -18.24
C LEU A 407 25.79 -22.65 -19.66
N THR A 408 25.09 -23.70 -20.09
CA THR A 408 25.26 -24.25 -21.43
C THR A 408 24.40 -23.49 -22.45
N PRO A 409 24.82 -23.40 -23.73
CA PRO A 409 23.95 -22.91 -24.80
C PRO A 409 22.62 -23.70 -24.83
N PRO A 410 21.48 -23.06 -25.16
CA PRO A 410 21.34 -21.67 -25.60
C PRO A 410 21.23 -20.65 -24.45
N ILE A 411 21.20 -21.06 -23.18
CA ILE A 411 20.99 -20.15 -22.04
C ILE A 411 22.20 -19.23 -21.82
N ALA A 412 23.41 -19.76 -22.04
CA ALA A 412 24.67 -19.06 -21.82
C ALA A 412 24.66 -17.62 -22.37
N MET A 413 25.17 -16.68 -21.56
CA MET A 413 25.38 -15.28 -21.90
C MET A 413 26.84 -14.94 -21.68
N THR A 414 27.50 -14.34 -22.67
CA THR A 414 28.90 -13.92 -22.57
C THR A 414 29.03 -12.52 -21.99
N ASP A 415 28.13 -11.62 -22.38
CA ASP A 415 28.25 -10.20 -22.11
C ASP A 415 27.07 -9.67 -21.33
N ALA A 416 27.35 -8.67 -20.48
CA ALA A 416 26.34 -8.04 -19.64
C ALA A 416 25.26 -7.28 -20.41
N ILE A 417 25.52 -6.99 -21.68
CA ILE A 417 24.62 -6.31 -22.63
C ILE A 417 23.88 -7.30 -23.56
N ASP A 418 23.84 -8.59 -23.21
CA ASP A 418 23.05 -9.58 -23.95
C ASP A 418 21.60 -9.08 -24.13
N ARG A 419 21.11 -9.10 -25.37
CA ARG A 419 19.79 -8.57 -25.75
C ARG A 419 18.63 -9.13 -24.90
N ARG A 420 18.77 -10.36 -24.37
CA ARG A 420 17.78 -11.01 -23.50
C ARG A 420 17.72 -10.33 -22.13
N ARG A 421 18.89 -10.09 -21.54
CA ARG A 421 19.06 -9.38 -20.27
C ARG A 421 18.62 -7.92 -20.39
N VAL A 422 19.05 -7.25 -21.45
CA VAL A 422 18.63 -5.87 -21.75
C VAL A 422 17.11 -5.78 -21.89
N ARG A 423 16.47 -6.71 -22.60
CA ARG A 423 15.00 -6.75 -22.70
C ARG A 423 14.34 -6.91 -21.32
N GLY A 424 14.81 -7.86 -20.51
CA GLY A 424 14.31 -8.08 -19.15
C GLY A 424 14.41 -6.81 -18.30
N LEU A 425 15.56 -6.13 -18.34
CA LEU A 425 15.78 -4.86 -17.62
C LEU A 425 14.85 -3.74 -18.12
N VAL A 426 14.67 -3.60 -19.44
CA VAL A 426 13.72 -2.61 -19.99
C VAL A 426 12.30 -2.87 -19.49
N VAL A 427 11.88 -4.14 -19.41
CA VAL A 427 10.56 -4.51 -18.88
C VAL A 427 10.47 -4.15 -17.39
N GLU A 428 11.48 -4.49 -16.58
CA GLU A 428 11.52 -4.14 -15.16
C GLU A 428 11.40 -2.62 -14.94
N LEU A 429 12.19 -1.82 -15.67
CA LEU A 429 12.16 -0.37 -15.55
C LEU A 429 10.80 0.25 -15.95
N LEU A 430 10.12 -0.35 -16.92
CA LEU A 430 8.75 0.05 -17.29
C LEU A 430 7.76 -0.33 -16.19
N GLU A 431 7.86 -1.54 -15.62
CA GLU A 431 7.01 -2.02 -14.53
C GLU A 431 7.17 -1.16 -13.27
N GLU A 432 8.40 -0.81 -12.89
CA GLU A 432 8.69 0.12 -11.78
C GLU A 432 8.04 1.50 -12.02
N ALA A 433 8.18 2.05 -13.23
CA ALA A 433 7.59 3.35 -13.57
C ALA A 433 6.06 3.33 -13.56
N ILE A 434 5.45 2.19 -13.92
CA ILE A 434 4.00 1.99 -13.81
C ILE A 434 3.57 1.95 -12.35
N ALA A 435 4.25 1.14 -11.53
CA ALA A 435 3.88 0.85 -10.15
C ALA A 435 4.08 2.04 -9.20
N HIS A 436 5.15 2.83 -9.42
CA HIS A 436 5.55 3.89 -8.48
C HIS A 436 5.30 5.31 -9.00
N GLU A 437 5.23 5.52 -10.31
CA GLU A 437 5.09 6.85 -10.91
C GLU A 437 3.83 6.99 -11.78
N GLY A 438 3.11 5.88 -12.03
CA GLY A 438 1.91 5.85 -12.87
C GLY A 438 2.19 6.12 -14.35
N HIS A 439 3.43 6.01 -14.81
CA HIS A 439 3.80 6.18 -16.22
C HIS A 439 3.36 4.97 -17.03
N THR A 440 2.73 5.16 -18.20
CA THR A 440 2.40 4.04 -19.12
C THR A 440 3.33 3.97 -20.33
N LEU A 441 4.26 4.93 -20.44
CA LEU A 441 5.39 4.91 -21.36
C LEU A 441 6.57 5.67 -20.75
N LEU A 442 7.78 5.35 -21.20
CA LEU A 442 9.00 6.08 -20.83
C LEU A 442 9.76 6.58 -22.06
N PRO A 443 10.32 7.80 -22.02
CA PRO A 443 11.31 8.23 -22.99
C PRO A 443 12.54 7.31 -22.95
N ARG A 444 13.13 7.05 -24.12
CA ARG A 444 14.31 6.18 -24.24
C ARG A 444 15.48 6.68 -23.40
N SER A 445 15.70 8.00 -23.35
CA SER A 445 16.77 8.58 -22.53
C SER A 445 16.62 8.28 -21.04
N TRP A 446 15.37 8.18 -20.56
CA TRP A 446 15.08 7.84 -19.16
C TRP A 446 15.36 6.36 -18.89
N VAL A 447 15.03 5.48 -19.83
CA VAL A 447 15.36 4.05 -19.74
C VAL A 447 16.87 3.85 -19.70
N VAL A 448 17.63 4.54 -20.56
CA VAL A 448 19.10 4.51 -20.55
C VAL A 448 19.64 4.93 -19.18
N ARG A 449 19.23 6.10 -18.69
CA ARG A 449 19.69 6.61 -17.38
C ARG A 449 19.38 5.63 -16.25
N ARG A 450 18.14 5.15 -16.18
CA ARG A 450 17.70 4.20 -15.14
C ARG A 450 18.42 2.86 -15.24
N ALA A 451 18.72 2.37 -16.45
CA ALA A 451 19.48 1.14 -16.63
C ALA A 451 20.93 1.27 -16.13
N LEU A 452 21.57 2.42 -16.39
CA LEU A 452 22.92 2.71 -15.88
C LEU A 452 22.97 2.84 -14.35
N ASP A 453 21.88 3.31 -13.74
CA ASP A 453 21.71 3.50 -12.29
C ASP A 453 21.11 2.27 -11.59
N ALA A 454 20.76 1.22 -12.33
CA ALA A 454 20.15 0.01 -11.78
C ALA A 454 21.14 -0.71 -10.84
N PRO A 455 20.72 -1.15 -9.64
CA PRO A 455 21.59 -1.80 -8.66
C PRO A 455 21.86 -3.28 -9.03
N LEU A 456 22.41 -3.51 -10.21
CA LEU A 456 22.75 -4.83 -10.76
C LEU A 456 24.24 -5.07 -10.72
N GLU A 457 24.63 -6.29 -10.34
CA GLU A 457 26.02 -6.75 -10.37
C GLU A 457 26.09 -8.14 -11.02
N PRO A 458 26.73 -8.29 -12.19
CA PRO A 458 27.44 -7.26 -12.96
C PRO A 458 26.51 -6.22 -13.59
N LYS A 459 26.95 -4.97 -13.74
CA LYS A 459 26.16 -3.90 -14.36
C LYS A 459 25.68 -4.26 -15.78
N CYS A 460 24.42 -3.95 -16.10
CA CYS A 460 23.89 -4.04 -17.45
C CYS A 460 23.92 -2.63 -18.10
N ALA A 461 25.00 -2.32 -18.83
CA ALA A 461 25.19 -1.01 -19.46
C ALA A 461 24.33 -0.86 -20.73
N ALA A 462 23.01 -0.77 -20.57
CA ALA A 462 22.07 -0.58 -21.67
C ALA A 462 22.00 0.89 -22.12
N ASP A 463 23.04 1.33 -22.82
CA ASP A 463 23.08 2.65 -23.47
C ASP A 463 22.25 2.69 -24.77
N ASP A 464 22.25 3.84 -25.45
CA ASP A 464 21.51 4.02 -26.69
C ASP A 464 21.95 3.04 -27.79
N ASP A 465 23.23 2.74 -27.95
CA ASP A 465 23.69 1.83 -29.01
C ASP A 465 23.25 0.38 -28.70
N VAL A 466 23.32 -0.03 -27.43
CA VAL A 466 22.85 -1.34 -26.96
C VAL A 466 21.35 -1.50 -27.16
N LEU A 467 20.56 -0.48 -26.83
CA LEU A 467 19.12 -0.51 -27.04
C LEU A 467 18.76 -0.54 -28.54
N ALA A 468 19.54 0.14 -29.40
CA ALA A 468 19.33 0.10 -30.86
C ALA A 468 19.65 -1.28 -31.43
N MET A 469 20.76 -1.89 -31.00
CA MET A 469 21.14 -3.25 -31.39
C MET A 469 20.07 -4.29 -31.00
N GLY A 470 19.46 -4.13 -29.83
CA GLY A 470 18.44 -5.03 -29.30
C GLY A 470 17.01 -4.75 -29.75
N GLN A 471 16.75 -3.68 -30.52
CA GLN A 471 15.41 -3.10 -30.71
C GLN A 471 14.37 -4.12 -31.19
N GLY A 472 14.66 -4.89 -32.25
CA GLY A 472 13.72 -5.89 -32.77
C GLY A 472 13.37 -7.00 -31.76
N PHE A 473 14.28 -7.30 -30.82
CA PHE A 473 14.04 -8.28 -29.76
C PHE A 473 13.21 -7.69 -28.60
N ILE A 474 13.45 -6.41 -28.30
CA ILE A 474 12.71 -5.63 -27.29
C ILE A 474 11.25 -5.40 -27.75
N ASP A 475 11.05 -5.08 -29.04
CA ASP A 475 9.73 -4.87 -29.67
C ASP A 475 8.82 -6.11 -29.62
N ALA A 476 9.32 -7.27 -29.21
CA ALA A 476 8.50 -8.45 -28.92
C ALA A 476 7.51 -8.19 -27.76
N ILE A 477 7.87 -7.36 -26.78
CA ILE A 477 7.05 -7.09 -25.58
C ILE A 477 6.69 -5.62 -25.39
N VAL A 478 7.47 -4.71 -25.98
CA VAL A 478 7.16 -3.27 -25.99
C VAL A 478 6.61 -2.83 -27.35
N SER A 479 5.94 -1.68 -27.37
CA SER A 479 5.55 -0.95 -28.57
C SER A 479 6.40 0.32 -28.66
N PRO A 480 6.94 0.66 -29.83
CA PRO A 480 7.60 1.94 -30.04
C PRO A 480 6.56 3.07 -30.05
N GLY A 481 6.98 4.23 -29.58
CA GLY A 481 6.24 5.48 -29.67
C GLY A 481 7.19 6.67 -29.74
N GLN A 482 6.64 7.87 -29.71
CA GLN A 482 7.43 9.11 -29.66
C GLN A 482 6.79 10.10 -28.69
N THR A 483 7.62 10.96 -28.09
CA THR A 483 7.15 12.15 -27.36
C THR A 483 6.68 13.23 -28.36
N ILE A 484 6.02 14.28 -27.88
CA ILE A 484 5.67 15.44 -28.74
C ILE A 484 6.93 16.05 -29.38
N ALA A 485 8.08 15.98 -28.68
CA ALA A 485 9.35 16.50 -29.17
C ALA A 485 10.06 15.54 -30.16
N GLY A 486 9.44 14.41 -30.52
CA GLY A 486 9.99 13.41 -31.43
C GLY A 486 10.96 12.41 -30.79
N GLU A 487 11.17 12.46 -29.48
CA GLU A 487 12.03 11.51 -28.77
C GLU A 487 11.38 10.10 -28.75
N PRO A 488 12.10 9.01 -29.10
CA PRO A 488 11.56 7.66 -29.02
C PRO A 488 11.15 7.26 -27.60
N THR A 489 10.10 6.44 -27.50
CA THR A 489 9.56 5.95 -26.21
C THR A 489 9.34 4.45 -26.22
N PHE A 490 9.43 3.82 -25.05
CA PHE A 490 9.03 2.44 -24.82
C PHE A 490 7.73 2.36 -24.00
N LYS A 491 6.85 1.44 -24.41
CA LYS A 491 5.56 1.18 -23.78
C LYS A 491 5.29 -0.32 -23.77
N LEU A 492 4.89 -0.92 -22.64
CA LEU A 492 4.52 -2.35 -22.64
C LEU A 492 3.29 -2.56 -23.55
N LYS A 493 3.31 -3.61 -24.37
CA LYS A 493 2.24 -3.92 -25.34
C LYS A 493 0.85 -3.98 -24.71
N ARG A 494 0.75 -4.45 -23.45
CA ARG A 494 -0.54 -4.49 -22.73
C ARG A 494 -1.19 -3.12 -22.61
N TYR A 495 -0.41 -2.06 -22.40
CA TYR A 495 -0.94 -0.69 -22.35
C TYR A 495 -1.19 -0.10 -23.75
N THR A 496 -0.56 -0.63 -24.81
CA THR A 496 -0.96 -0.33 -26.20
C THR A 496 -2.33 -0.91 -26.50
N THR A 497 -2.60 -2.14 -26.03
CA THR A 497 -3.92 -2.78 -26.12
C THR A 497 -4.96 -2.01 -25.31
N ALA A 498 -4.66 -1.68 -24.04
CA ALA A 498 -5.53 -0.87 -23.19
C ALA A 498 -5.86 0.47 -23.84
N LYS A 499 -4.84 1.19 -24.34
CA LYS A 499 -5.00 2.44 -25.10
C LYS A 499 -5.96 2.26 -26.27
N THR A 500 -5.72 1.27 -27.11
CA THR A 500 -6.52 1.02 -28.32
C THR A 500 -7.98 0.77 -27.95
N MET A 501 -8.23 -0.06 -26.94
CA MET A 501 -9.57 -0.40 -26.49
C MET A 501 -10.30 0.82 -25.90
N ILE A 502 -9.66 1.55 -24.99
CA ILE A 502 -10.25 2.75 -24.38
C ILE A 502 -10.52 3.82 -25.44
N ALA A 503 -9.53 4.15 -26.27
CA ALA A 503 -9.68 5.18 -27.29
C ALA A 503 -10.74 4.82 -28.32
N ALA A 504 -10.81 3.55 -28.77
CA ALA A 504 -11.84 3.09 -29.69
C ALA A 504 -13.24 3.11 -29.05
N ALA A 505 -13.37 2.65 -27.80
CA ALA A 505 -14.65 2.67 -27.08
C ALA A 505 -15.18 4.10 -26.92
N VAL A 506 -14.34 5.04 -26.50
CA VAL A 506 -14.70 6.45 -26.34
C VAL A 506 -15.06 7.07 -27.69
N ARG A 507 -14.17 7.02 -28.70
CA ARG A 507 -14.41 7.64 -30.02
C ARG A 507 -15.65 7.09 -30.71
N LYS A 508 -15.85 5.76 -30.70
CA LYS A 508 -17.02 5.12 -31.32
C LYS A 508 -18.32 5.54 -30.66
N ARG A 509 -18.37 5.62 -29.33
CA ARG A 509 -19.57 6.00 -28.59
C ARG A 509 -19.88 7.49 -28.70
N VAL A 510 -18.86 8.34 -28.55
CA VAL A 510 -19.00 9.80 -28.72
C VAL A 510 -19.44 10.11 -30.15
N GLY A 511 -18.84 9.48 -31.17
CA GLY A 511 -19.18 9.68 -32.58
C GLY A 511 -20.53 9.08 -33.03
N GLY A 512 -21.15 8.19 -32.23
CA GLY A 512 -22.43 7.55 -32.56
C GLY A 512 -23.66 8.46 -32.40
N ARG A 513 -24.78 8.08 -33.03
CA ARG A 513 -26.07 8.81 -32.89
C ARG A 513 -26.47 8.91 -31.41
N VAL A 514 -26.81 10.12 -30.98
CA VAL A 514 -27.33 10.38 -29.63
C VAL A 514 -28.73 9.78 -29.48
N HIS A 515 -29.11 9.52 -28.24
CA HIS A 515 -30.45 9.06 -27.91
C HIS A 515 -31.44 10.22 -28.00
N GLU A 516 -32.63 9.95 -28.52
CA GLU A 516 -33.71 10.93 -28.63
C GLU A 516 -34.59 10.84 -27.37
N LEU A 517 -34.26 11.64 -26.36
CA LEU A 517 -35.06 11.78 -25.15
C LEU A 517 -35.65 13.19 -25.09
N SER A 518 -36.94 13.29 -24.76
CA SER A 518 -37.63 14.56 -24.61
C SER A 518 -38.27 14.61 -23.22
N HIS A 519 -37.67 15.39 -22.33
CA HIS A 519 -38.11 15.59 -20.95
C HIS A 519 -38.14 17.07 -20.62
N PRO A 520 -38.98 17.52 -19.67
CA PRO A 520 -38.93 18.89 -19.17
C PRO A 520 -37.72 19.06 -18.23
N TRP A 521 -36.50 19.00 -18.78
CA TRP A 521 -35.23 18.93 -18.05
C TRP A 521 -35.14 19.96 -16.92
N ARG A 522 -35.54 21.21 -17.22
CA ARG A 522 -35.50 22.30 -16.24
C ARG A 522 -36.41 22.04 -15.05
N LYS A 523 -37.64 21.54 -15.28
CA LYS A 523 -38.58 21.22 -14.20
C LYS A 523 -38.08 20.09 -13.30
N LEU A 524 -37.37 19.12 -13.87
CA LEU A 524 -36.77 18.02 -13.10
C LEU A 524 -35.67 18.54 -12.16
N VAL A 525 -34.78 19.39 -12.68
CA VAL A 525 -33.75 20.04 -11.86
C VAL A 525 -34.38 20.93 -10.80
N ASP A 526 -35.39 21.72 -11.17
CA ASP A 526 -36.03 22.64 -10.23
C ASP A 526 -36.69 21.88 -9.07
N ALA A 527 -37.44 20.82 -9.36
CA ALA A 527 -38.11 20.02 -8.34
C ALA A 527 -37.13 19.41 -7.31
N GLU A 528 -35.95 18.98 -7.75
CA GLU A 528 -34.95 18.38 -6.85
C GLU A 528 -34.25 19.44 -5.98
N PHE A 529 -33.98 20.62 -6.55
CA PHE A 529 -33.43 21.74 -5.80
C PHE A 529 -34.42 22.28 -4.76
N ASP A 530 -35.71 22.33 -5.10
CA ASP A 530 -36.76 22.83 -4.21
C ASP A 530 -37.08 21.84 -3.06
N ARG A 531 -36.82 20.54 -3.26
CA ARG A 531 -36.83 19.54 -2.16
C ARG A 531 -35.66 19.72 -1.19
N SER A 532 -34.52 20.17 -1.70
CA SER A 532 -33.24 20.22 -0.97
C SER A 532 -32.93 21.61 -0.39
N GLY A 533 -33.73 22.63 -0.72
CA GLY A 533 -33.50 24.03 -0.33
C GLY A 533 -34.58 24.61 0.60
N PRO A 534 -34.35 25.79 1.20
CA PRO A 534 -35.37 26.52 1.94
C PRO A 534 -36.55 26.88 1.02
N LYS A 535 -37.78 26.59 1.45
CA LYS A 535 -39.02 26.74 0.63
C LYS A 535 -39.39 28.18 0.26
N ASP A 536 -38.63 29.17 0.73
CA ASP A 536 -39.02 30.58 0.67
C ASP A 536 -37.79 31.46 0.36
N LYS A 537 -37.56 31.75 -0.94
CA LYS A 537 -36.67 32.83 -1.41
C LYS A 537 -36.80 33.08 -2.92
N THR A 538 -36.65 34.34 -3.30
CA THR A 538 -36.35 34.80 -4.67
C THR A 538 -35.01 34.22 -5.12
N LEU A 539 -34.97 33.57 -6.30
CA LEU A 539 -33.74 33.00 -6.87
C LEU A 539 -32.73 34.11 -7.18
N THR A 540 -31.49 33.97 -6.74
CA THR A 540 -30.39 34.87 -7.14
C THR A 540 -29.98 34.58 -8.59
N GLU A 541 -29.29 35.53 -9.24
CA GLU A 541 -28.76 35.33 -10.61
C GLU A 541 -27.86 34.09 -10.71
N ASP A 542 -26.97 33.90 -9.73
CA ASP A 542 -26.11 32.72 -9.65
C ASP A 542 -26.90 31.41 -9.54
N GLU A 543 -28.04 31.41 -8.83
CA GLU A 543 -28.88 30.22 -8.72
C GLU A 543 -29.59 29.90 -10.03
N VAL A 544 -30.03 30.92 -10.76
CA VAL A 544 -30.60 30.76 -12.11
C VAL A 544 -29.56 30.19 -13.07
N LEU A 545 -28.34 30.72 -13.05
CA LEU A 545 -27.23 30.21 -13.86
C LEU A 545 -26.87 28.77 -13.48
N ALA A 546 -26.82 28.45 -12.18
CA ALA A 546 -26.52 27.11 -11.68
C ALA A 546 -27.57 26.07 -12.12
N ARG A 547 -28.86 26.44 -12.11
CA ARG A 547 -29.96 25.58 -12.58
C ARG A 547 -29.93 25.43 -14.11
N HIS A 548 -29.59 26.50 -14.85
CA HIS A 548 -29.41 26.45 -16.30
C HIS A 548 -28.26 25.51 -16.72
N GLU A 549 -27.09 25.64 -16.09
CA GLU A 549 -25.94 24.75 -16.33
C GLU A 549 -26.29 23.29 -16.05
N LYS A 550 -26.92 23.01 -14.90
CA LYS A 550 -27.32 21.66 -14.49
C LYS A 550 -28.37 21.05 -15.41
N THR A 551 -29.30 21.86 -15.92
CA THR A 551 -30.30 21.44 -16.90
C THR A 551 -29.63 20.94 -18.17
N ALA A 552 -28.71 21.75 -18.72
CA ALA A 552 -28.01 21.43 -19.96
C ALA A 552 -27.04 20.23 -19.77
N ALA A 553 -26.39 20.13 -18.61
CA ALA A 553 -25.56 18.97 -18.25
C ALA A 553 -26.38 17.68 -18.13
N LEU A 554 -27.57 17.72 -17.50
CA LEU A 554 -28.48 16.58 -17.36
C LEU A 554 -28.93 16.07 -18.73
N GLU A 555 -29.36 16.96 -19.61
CA GLU A 555 -29.74 16.62 -20.98
C GLU A 555 -28.57 15.97 -21.72
N GLN A 556 -27.36 16.53 -21.60
CA GLN A 556 -26.18 16.01 -22.28
C GLN A 556 -25.81 14.58 -21.83
N ILE A 557 -25.79 14.32 -20.52
CA ILE A 557 -25.48 12.97 -20.00
C ILE A 557 -26.62 11.98 -20.27
N ALA A 558 -27.86 12.46 -20.34
CA ALA A 558 -29.03 11.65 -20.67
C ALA A 558 -29.13 11.34 -22.16
N CYS A 559 -28.62 12.15 -23.07
CA CYS A 559 -28.72 11.90 -24.51
C CYS A 559 -27.45 11.25 -25.11
N ALA A 560 -26.28 11.46 -24.53
CA ALA A 560 -25.03 10.92 -25.06
C ALA A 560 -24.88 9.41 -24.82
N ARG A 561 -24.22 8.68 -25.75
CA ARG A 561 -23.86 7.26 -25.55
C ARG A 561 -22.64 7.05 -24.66
N PHE A 562 -21.81 8.09 -24.56
CA PHE A 562 -20.68 8.20 -23.65
C PHE A 562 -20.59 9.66 -23.23
N SER A 563 -20.50 9.90 -21.93
CA SER A 563 -20.29 11.25 -21.40
C SER A 563 -19.35 11.24 -20.19
N VAL A 564 -18.67 12.36 -20.00
CA VAL A 564 -18.05 12.73 -18.72
C VAL A 564 -18.90 13.79 -18.03
N LEU A 565 -19.14 13.61 -16.74
CA LEU A 565 -19.76 14.60 -15.85
C LEU A 565 -18.70 15.11 -14.88
N ILE A 566 -18.21 16.31 -15.15
CA ILE A 566 -17.09 16.92 -14.44
C ILE A 566 -17.60 17.98 -13.47
N GLY A 567 -16.94 18.10 -12.32
CA GLY A 567 -17.08 19.28 -11.48
C GLY A 567 -16.45 19.09 -10.11
N PRO A 568 -16.14 20.18 -9.40
CA PRO A 568 -15.55 20.13 -8.07
C PRO A 568 -16.49 19.48 -7.03
N ALA A 569 -15.95 19.23 -5.85
CA ALA A 569 -16.72 18.78 -4.70
C ALA A 569 -17.87 19.77 -4.41
N GLY A 570 -19.11 19.28 -4.33
CA GLY A 570 -20.28 20.13 -4.06
C GLY A 570 -20.87 20.88 -5.26
N SER A 571 -20.45 20.56 -6.49
CA SER A 571 -21.05 21.15 -7.71
C SER A 571 -22.45 20.62 -8.06
N GLY A 572 -22.94 19.57 -7.39
CA GLY A 572 -24.25 18.97 -7.64
C GLY A 572 -24.26 17.79 -8.61
N LYS A 573 -23.11 17.15 -8.85
CA LYS A 573 -23.01 15.94 -9.71
C LYS A 573 -23.98 14.84 -9.26
N THR A 574 -23.96 14.52 -7.98
CA THR A 574 -24.81 13.49 -7.36
C THR A 574 -26.30 13.77 -7.56
N THR A 575 -26.72 15.04 -7.44
CA THR A 575 -28.10 15.48 -7.74
C THR A 575 -28.49 15.15 -9.17
N LEU A 576 -27.62 15.39 -10.15
CA LEU A 576 -27.89 15.04 -11.55
C LEU A 576 -27.95 13.53 -11.78
N LEU A 577 -27.10 12.75 -11.09
CA LEU A 577 -27.15 11.30 -11.17
C LEU A 577 -28.45 10.73 -10.59
N ASN A 578 -28.96 11.32 -9.50
CA ASN A 578 -30.26 10.94 -8.93
C ASN A 578 -31.37 11.10 -9.98
N ILE A 579 -31.48 12.29 -10.57
CA ILE A 579 -32.49 12.58 -11.61
C ILE A 579 -32.32 11.66 -12.82
N LEU A 580 -31.09 11.46 -13.29
CA LEU A 580 -30.79 10.59 -14.43
C LEU A 580 -31.24 9.15 -14.17
N CYS A 581 -30.95 8.61 -12.98
CA CYS A 581 -31.32 7.26 -12.56
C CYS A 581 -32.84 7.07 -12.42
N ASP A 582 -33.61 8.13 -12.21
CA ASP A 582 -35.07 8.07 -12.07
C ASP A 582 -35.82 8.19 -13.39
N LEU A 583 -35.15 8.55 -14.49
CA LEU A 583 -35.77 8.63 -15.81
C LEU A 583 -36.35 7.26 -16.22
N PRO A 584 -37.61 7.18 -16.71
CA PRO A 584 -38.28 5.93 -17.04
C PRO A 584 -37.49 4.99 -17.96
N GLU A 585 -36.75 5.56 -18.91
CA GLU A 585 -35.95 4.85 -19.92
C GLU A 585 -34.64 4.29 -19.35
N ILE A 586 -34.17 4.82 -18.23
CA ILE A 586 -32.88 4.48 -17.62
C ILE A 586 -33.08 3.60 -16.38
N ARG A 587 -34.10 3.90 -15.57
CA ARG A 587 -34.26 3.39 -14.19
C ARG A 587 -34.20 1.87 -14.02
N SER A 588 -34.57 1.10 -15.04
CA SER A 588 -34.70 -0.36 -15.02
C SER A 588 -33.40 -1.12 -15.27
N SER A 589 -32.35 -0.44 -15.74
CA SER A 589 -31.13 -1.12 -16.24
C SER A 589 -29.86 -0.27 -16.00
N VAL A 590 -29.70 0.18 -14.75
CA VAL A 590 -28.55 0.99 -14.30
C VAL A 590 -27.55 0.15 -13.52
N LEU A 591 -26.27 0.25 -13.88
CA LEU A 591 -25.15 -0.25 -13.09
C LEU A 591 -24.40 0.93 -12.47
N LEU A 592 -24.34 0.95 -11.13
CA LEU A 592 -23.61 1.96 -10.36
C LEU A 592 -22.27 1.39 -9.91
N LEU A 593 -21.17 2.02 -10.33
CA LEU A 593 -19.81 1.60 -10.03
C LEU A 593 -19.01 2.71 -9.35
N ALA A 594 -18.10 2.33 -8.47
CA ALA A 594 -17.12 3.23 -7.91
C ALA A 594 -15.79 2.49 -7.62
N PRO A 595 -14.64 3.17 -7.60
CA PRO A 595 -13.34 2.54 -7.34
C PRO A 595 -13.19 2.05 -5.90
N THR A 596 -13.82 2.71 -4.93
CA THR A 596 -13.72 2.37 -3.50
C THR A 596 -15.09 2.02 -2.91
N GLY A 597 -15.07 1.22 -1.83
CA GLY A 597 -16.29 0.88 -1.10
C GLY A 597 -17.01 2.12 -0.56
N LYS A 598 -16.28 3.15 -0.15
CA LYS A 598 -16.83 4.42 0.35
C LYS A 598 -17.55 5.21 -0.74
N ALA A 599 -16.90 5.38 -1.90
CA ALA A 599 -17.50 6.06 -3.04
C ALA A 599 -18.74 5.31 -3.55
N ARG A 600 -18.73 3.97 -3.51
CA ARG A 600 -19.90 3.13 -3.84
C ARG A 600 -21.08 3.45 -2.93
N VAL A 601 -20.89 3.45 -1.61
CA VAL A 601 -22.01 3.72 -0.67
C VAL A 601 -22.55 5.13 -0.85
N ARG A 602 -21.69 6.13 -1.04
CA ARG A 602 -22.12 7.52 -1.32
C ARG A 602 -22.91 7.64 -2.61
N LEU A 603 -22.48 6.95 -3.67
CA LEU A 603 -23.21 6.91 -4.94
C LEU A 603 -24.60 6.29 -4.76
N GLU A 604 -24.72 5.21 -3.98
CA GLU A 604 -25.99 4.57 -3.67
C GLU A 604 -26.92 5.47 -2.85
N GLU A 605 -26.42 6.13 -1.81
CA GLU A 605 -27.16 7.09 -1.00
C GLU A 605 -27.67 8.25 -1.85
N ALA A 606 -26.77 8.85 -2.64
CA ALA A 606 -27.07 9.99 -3.51
C ALA A 606 -28.10 9.67 -4.59
N THR A 607 -28.17 8.42 -5.05
CA THR A 607 -29.12 7.98 -6.08
C THR A 607 -30.32 7.23 -5.50
N GLN A 608 -30.48 7.21 -4.16
CA GLN A 608 -31.55 6.51 -3.44
C GLN A 608 -31.67 5.02 -3.79
N ARG A 609 -30.54 4.37 -4.08
CA ARG A 609 -30.43 2.99 -4.59
C ARG A 609 -29.52 2.12 -3.72
N LEU A 610 -29.69 2.19 -2.40
CA LEU A 610 -28.93 1.43 -1.41
C LEU A 610 -28.84 -0.06 -1.76
N GLY A 611 -27.61 -0.58 -1.79
CA GLY A 611 -27.30 -1.98 -2.10
C GLY A 611 -27.31 -2.36 -3.58
N GLN A 612 -27.56 -1.43 -4.51
CA GLN A 612 -27.54 -1.70 -5.96
C GLN A 612 -26.18 -1.43 -6.62
N GLY A 613 -25.30 -0.66 -5.96
CA GLY A 613 -23.97 -0.33 -6.46
C GLY A 613 -22.94 -1.39 -6.12
N GLN A 614 -21.84 -1.37 -6.88
CA GLN A 614 -20.72 -2.29 -6.71
C GLN A 614 -19.40 -1.52 -6.79
N THR A 615 -18.38 -2.01 -6.09
CA THR A 615 -17.02 -1.55 -6.41
C THR A 615 -16.61 -2.12 -7.76
N LEU A 616 -15.74 -1.40 -8.48
CA LEU A 616 -15.25 -1.87 -9.76
C LEU A 616 -14.54 -3.23 -9.64
N ALA A 617 -13.79 -3.45 -8.56
CA ALA A 617 -13.19 -4.74 -8.23
C ALA A 617 -14.22 -5.87 -8.13
N GLN A 618 -15.28 -5.68 -7.31
CA GLN A 618 -16.35 -6.68 -7.15
C GLN A 618 -17.03 -7.02 -8.48
N PHE A 619 -17.32 -6.01 -9.30
CA PHE A 619 -17.95 -6.20 -10.60
C PHE A 619 -17.05 -7.01 -11.55
N LEU A 620 -15.77 -6.64 -11.65
CA LEU A 620 -14.82 -7.28 -12.57
C LEU A 620 -14.35 -8.66 -12.10
N GLN A 621 -14.32 -8.92 -10.79
CA GLN A 621 -13.96 -10.23 -10.24
C GLN A 621 -14.97 -11.29 -10.69
N ARG A 622 -16.27 -10.98 -10.57
CA ARG A 622 -17.37 -11.85 -11.03
C ARG A 622 -17.27 -12.17 -12.52
N LEU A 623 -16.70 -11.25 -13.30
CA LEU A 623 -16.53 -11.36 -14.75
C LEU A 623 -15.11 -11.76 -15.17
N LYS A 624 -14.29 -12.31 -14.25
CA LYS A 624 -12.95 -12.84 -14.52
C LYS A 624 -11.97 -11.84 -15.18
N ARG A 625 -12.01 -10.58 -14.73
CA ARG A 625 -11.15 -9.46 -15.19
C ARG A 625 -10.46 -8.72 -14.04
N TYR A 626 -10.62 -9.25 -12.83
CA TYR A 626 -9.92 -8.82 -11.63
C TYR A 626 -9.54 -10.07 -10.85
N ASP A 627 -8.28 -10.18 -10.50
CA ASP A 627 -7.79 -11.23 -9.61
C ASP A 627 -7.72 -10.68 -8.18
N GLY A 628 -8.38 -11.39 -7.26
CA GLY A 628 -8.49 -10.97 -5.86
C GLY A 628 -7.21 -11.20 -5.08
N ASP A 629 -6.39 -12.16 -5.51
CA ASP A 629 -5.17 -12.55 -4.80
C ASP A 629 -4.00 -11.63 -5.18
N SER A 630 -3.78 -11.37 -6.47
CA SER A 630 -2.78 -10.38 -6.93
C SER A 630 -3.26 -8.93 -6.89
N GLY A 631 -4.58 -8.70 -6.76
CA GLY A 631 -5.18 -7.36 -6.84
C GLY A 631 -5.13 -6.73 -8.24
N ARG A 632 -4.83 -7.51 -9.27
CA ARG A 632 -4.60 -7.03 -10.64
C ARG A 632 -5.87 -6.97 -11.47
N TYR A 633 -6.01 -5.90 -12.25
CA TYR A 633 -7.02 -5.77 -13.31
C TYR A 633 -6.40 -6.19 -14.65
N PHE A 634 -7.15 -6.94 -15.44
CA PHE A 634 -6.66 -7.41 -16.73
C PHE A 634 -7.78 -7.56 -17.75
N TRP A 635 -7.38 -7.56 -19.01
CA TRP A 635 -8.24 -7.81 -20.14
C TRP A 635 -8.43 -9.32 -20.35
N ASN A 636 -9.67 -9.76 -20.60
CA ASN A 636 -9.99 -11.16 -20.81
C ASN A 636 -11.15 -11.31 -21.81
N PRO A 637 -10.88 -11.38 -23.12
CA PRO A 637 -11.92 -11.37 -24.15
C PRO A 637 -12.76 -12.66 -24.17
N GLU A 638 -12.21 -13.75 -23.63
CA GLU A 638 -12.86 -15.06 -23.56
C GLU A 638 -13.84 -15.15 -22.39
N ALA A 639 -13.72 -14.24 -21.40
CA ALA A 639 -14.61 -14.22 -20.25
C ALA A 639 -16.01 -13.67 -20.62
N PRO A 640 -17.07 -14.19 -19.96
CA PRO A 640 -18.44 -13.72 -20.18
C PRO A 640 -18.57 -12.20 -20.01
N ARG A 641 -19.40 -11.58 -20.84
CA ARG A 641 -19.72 -10.15 -20.76
C ARG A 641 -21.06 -9.93 -20.09
N GLU A 642 -21.15 -8.86 -19.33
CA GLU A 642 -22.39 -8.38 -18.74
C GLU A 642 -23.27 -7.72 -19.81
N LYS A 643 -24.54 -8.13 -19.86
CA LYS A 643 -25.53 -7.73 -20.87
C LYS A 643 -26.81 -7.16 -20.25
N SER A 644 -27.00 -7.29 -18.93
CA SER A 644 -28.24 -6.89 -18.27
C SER A 644 -28.40 -5.39 -18.09
N TYR A 645 -27.30 -4.63 -18.17
CA TYR A 645 -27.28 -3.19 -17.91
C TYR A 645 -27.15 -2.38 -19.20
N ARG A 646 -28.05 -1.40 -19.40
CA ARG A 646 -28.06 -0.47 -20.54
C ARG A 646 -27.35 0.84 -20.20
N THR A 647 -27.34 1.24 -18.94
CA THR A 647 -26.68 2.46 -18.46
C THR A 647 -25.65 2.10 -17.39
N ILE A 648 -24.42 2.56 -17.56
CA ILE A 648 -23.34 2.40 -16.58
C ILE A 648 -22.92 3.78 -16.10
N ILE A 649 -22.89 3.97 -14.79
CA ILE A 649 -22.40 5.18 -14.14
C ILE A 649 -21.22 4.77 -13.28
N VAL A 650 -20.07 5.43 -13.49
CA VAL A 650 -18.88 5.24 -12.68
C VAL A 650 -18.55 6.55 -12.00
N ASP A 651 -18.53 6.58 -10.67
CA ASP A 651 -18.21 7.77 -9.87
C ASP A 651 -16.78 7.74 -9.34
N GLU A 652 -16.25 8.90 -8.96
CA GLU A 652 -14.86 9.12 -8.54
C GLU A 652 -13.83 8.61 -9.57
N CYS A 653 -14.10 8.86 -10.86
CA CYS A 653 -13.28 8.39 -11.96
C CYS A 653 -11.84 8.93 -11.98
N SER A 654 -11.52 9.98 -11.23
CA SER A 654 -10.14 10.46 -11.04
C SER A 654 -9.22 9.39 -10.44
N MET A 655 -9.77 8.39 -9.75
CA MET A 655 -9.03 7.28 -9.16
C MET A 655 -8.82 6.09 -10.10
N LEU A 656 -9.40 6.10 -11.31
CA LEU A 656 -9.37 4.93 -12.21
C LEU A 656 -8.07 4.84 -13.01
N THR A 657 -7.45 3.66 -13.01
CA THR A 657 -6.27 3.35 -13.84
C THR A 657 -6.66 2.94 -15.27
N GLU A 658 -5.69 2.94 -16.20
CA GLU A 658 -5.89 2.43 -17.56
C GLU A 658 -6.35 0.97 -17.56
N ASP A 659 -5.77 0.13 -16.70
CA ASP A 659 -6.14 -1.30 -16.59
C ASP A 659 -7.59 -1.48 -16.14
N GLN A 660 -8.04 -0.70 -15.16
CA GLN A 660 -9.41 -0.71 -14.64
C GLN A 660 -10.44 -0.32 -15.71
N LEU A 661 -10.18 0.77 -16.43
CA LEU A 661 -11.11 1.25 -17.46
C LEU A 661 -11.12 0.33 -18.69
N ALA A 662 -9.97 -0.21 -19.06
CA ALA A 662 -9.83 -1.22 -20.09
C ALA A 662 -10.65 -2.48 -19.76
N ALA A 663 -10.47 -3.03 -18.55
CA ALA A 663 -11.23 -4.18 -18.07
C ALA A 663 -12.74 -3.92 -18.04
N LEU A 664 -13.17 -2.71 -17.61
CA LEU A 664 -14.59 -2.33 -17.64
C LEU A 664 -15.19 -2.36 -19.04
N PHE A 665 -14.52 -1.77 -20.03
CA PHE A 665 -15.05 -1.75 -21.40
C PHE A 665 -15.07 -3.13 -22.06
N ASP A 666 -14.13 -4.01 -21.70
CA ASP A 666 -14.17 -5.40 -22.15
C ASP A 666 -15.28 -6.22 -21.46
N ALA A 667 -15.60 -5.89 -20.20
CA ALA A 667 -16.56 -6.62 -19.39
C ALA A 667 -18.02 -6.45 -19.82
N VAL A 668 -18.34 -5.48 -20.69
CA VAL A 668 -19.73 -5.04 -20.92
C VAL A 668 -20.12 -5.07 -22.40
N GLU A 669 -21.34 -5.47 -22.69
CA GLU A 669 -21.90 -5.57 -24.04
C GLU A 669 -23.36 -5.06 -24.05
N GLY A 670 -23.82 -4.50 -25.17
CA GLY A 670 -25.21 -3.98 -25.27
C GLY A 670 -25.49 -2.68 -24.50
N VAL A 671 -24.46 -2.08 -23.89
CA VAL A 671 -24.58 -0.83 -23.13
C VAL A 671 -24.90 0.36 -24.05
N GLU A 672 -25.98 1.05 -23.75
CA GLU A 672 -26.46 2.24 -24.45
C GLU A 672 -25.78 3.53 -23.97
N ARG A 673 -25.48 3.61 -22.67
CA ARG A 673 -24.92 4.78 -21.99
C ARG A 673 -23.80 4.42 -21.03
N ILE A 674 -22.72 5.20 -21.08
CA ILE A 674 -21.65 5.18 -20.07
C ILE A 674 -21.43 6.63 -19.62
N VAL A 675 -21.52 6.86 -18.32
CA VAL A 675 -21.28 8.17 -17.70
C VAL A 675 -20.11 8.03 -16.72
N LEU A 676 -19.00 8.71 -17.01
CA LEU A 676 -17.86 8.79 -16.10
C LEU A 676 -17.94 10.08 -15.30
N VAL A 677 -17.95 10.00 -13.97
CA VAL A 677 -18.21 11.12 -13.07
C VAL A 677 -16.98 11.36 -12.21
N GLY A 678 -16.57 12.62 -12.04
CA GLY A 678 -15.42 12.94 -11.21
C GLY A 678 -14.90 14.35 -11.40
N ASP A 679 -13.70 14.59 -10.88
CA ASP A 679 -13.00 15.87 -11.02
C ASP A 679 -11.55 15.63 -11.49
N PRO A 680 -11.19 16.02 -12.72
CA PRO A 680 -9.87 15.74 -13.29
C PRO A 680 -8.73 16.55 -12.64
N ARG A 681 -9.05 17.41 -11.67
CA ARG A 681 -8.12 18.26 -10.92
C ARG A 681 -7.69 17.65 -9.59
N GLN A 682 -8.38 16.59 -9.15
CA GLN A 682 -8.02 15.87 -7.94
C GLN A 682 -6.81 14.95 -8.17
N LEU A 683 -6.28 14.39 -7.08
CA LEU A 683 -5.18 13.42 -7.12
C LEU A 683 -5.42 12.32 -8.16
N PRO A 684 -4.40 11.99 -8.97
CA PRO A 684 -4.49 10.93 -9.97
C PRO A 684 -4.57 9.53 -9.34
N PRO A 685 -4.85 8.48 -10.14
CA PRO A 685 -4.87 7.09 -9.66
C PRO A 685 -3.53 6.68 -9.05
N ILE A 686 -3.49 5.82 -8.04
CA ILE A 686 -2.20 5.33 -7.51
C ILE A 686 -1.44 4.50 -8.57
N GLY A 687 -2.16 3.77 -9.43
CA GLY A 687 -1.56 2.93 -10.47
C GLY A 687 -1.46 3.57 -11.85
N ALA A 688 -1.44 2.70 -12.88
CA ALA A 688 -1.14 3.03 -14.27
C ALA A 688 -2.00 4.15 -14.88
N GLY A 689 -1.34 5.20 -15.36
CA GLY A 689 -1.91 6.24 -16.21
C GLY A 689 -2.84 7.23 -15.50
N ARG A 690 -3.63 7.95 -16.30
CA ARG A 690 -4.61 8.96 -15.86
C ARG A 690 -5.80 9.03 -16.83
N PRO A 691 -6.47 7.91 -17.14
CA PRO A 691 -7.41 7.82 -18.25
C PRO A 691 -8.57 8.82 -18.15
N PHE A 692 -9.12 9.08 -16.95
CA PHE A 692 -10.20 10.05 -16.81
C PHE A 692 -9.77 11.47 -17.21
N VAL A 693 -8.56 11.89 -16.79
CA VAL A 693 -7.99 13.19 -17.17
C VAL A 693 -7.78 13.27 -18.69
N ASP A 694 -7.21 12.23 -19.29
CA ASP A 694 -6.93 12.19 -20.72
C ASP A 694 -8.22 12.19 -21.56
N ILE A 695 -9.28 11.49 -21.11
CA ILE A 695 -10.62 11.55 -21.72
C ILE A 695 -11.22 12.94 -21.58
N CYS A 696 -11.17 13.54 -20.39
CA CYS A 696 -11.71 14.89 -20.15
C CYS A 696 -11.02 15.91 -21.06
N ARG A 697 -9.69 15.87 -21.19
CA ARG A 697 -8.92 16.74 -22.09
C ARG A 697 -9.27 16.51 -23.57
N HIS A 698 -9.47 15.26 -23.97
CA HIS A 698 -9.83 14.92 -25.35
C HIS A 698 -11.23 15.44 -25.74
N LEU A 699 -12.18 15.41 -24.82
CA LEU A 699 -13.57 15.78 -25.06
C LEU A 699 -13.91 17.24 -24.71
N ALA A 700 -13.01 17.95 -24.03
CA ALA A 700 -13.25 19.32 -23.57
C ALA A 700 -13.55 20.27 -24.75
N PRO A 701 -14.48 21.23 -24.56
CA PRO A 701 -14.64 22.33 -25.51
C PRO A 701 -13.35 23.18 -25.59
N PRO A 702 -13.13 23.89 -26.71
CA PRO A 702 -12.00 24.81 -26.84
C PRO A 702 -12.03 25.85 -25.71
N PRO A 703 -10.87 26.29 -25.20
CA PRO A 703 -10.81 27.23 -24.08
C PRO A 703 -11.28 28.64 -24.46
N LEU A 704 -11.23 29.00 -25.75
CA LEU A 704 -11.66 30.28 -26.27
C LEU A 704 -12.51 30.10 -27.53
N PRO A 705 -13.60 30.88 -27.70
CA PRO A 705 -14.19 31.79 -26.70
C PRO A 705 -14.75 31.03 -25.48
N ALA A 706 -14.90 31.70 -24.34
CA ALA A 706 -15.48 31.09 -23.14
C ALA A 706 -16.94 30.68 -23.43
N ILE A 707 -17.26 29.40 -23.26
CA ILE A 707 -18.59 28.83 -23.49
C ILE A 707 -19.28 28.58 -22.15
N PHE A 708 -20.51 29.06 -21.98
CA PHE A 708 -21.36 28.72 -20.85
C PHE A 708 -22.77 28.33 -21.32
N PRO A 709 -23.34 27.20 -20.85
CA PRO A 709 -22.71 26.14 -20.03
C PRO A 709 -21.52 25.46 -20.74
N ARG A 710 -20.53 24.95 -19.98
CA ARG A 710 -19.36 24.26 -20.55
C ARG A 710 -19.71 22.85 -21.02
N LEU A 711 -20.20 22.76 -22.26
CA LEU A 711 -20.64 21.52 -22.89
C LEU A 711 -19.90 21.27 -24.21
N ALA A 712 -19.66 20.00 -24.50
CA ALA A 712 -19.27 19.49 -25.81
C ALA A 712 -19.80 18.07 -25.97
N ARG A 713 -19.71 17.47 -27.16
CA ARG A 713 -20.24 16.13 -27.40
C ARG A 713 -19.59 15.09 -26.47
N GLY A 714 -20.38 14.50 -25.58
CA GLY A 714 -19.87 13.59 -24.55
C GLY A 714 -19.14 14.26 -23.39
N TYR A 715 -19.30 15.57 -23.21
CA TYR A 715 -18.67 16.36 -22.15
C TYR A 715 -19.69 17.28 -21.49
N ALA A 716 -19.80 17.19 -20.17
CA ALA A 716 -20.55 18.13 -19.35
C ALA A 716 -19.74 18.53 -18.13
N GLU A 717 -19.56 19.82 -17.94
CA GLU A 717 -18.83 20.35 -16.79
C GLU A 717 -19.68 21.32 -15.98
N LEU A 718 -19.73 21.07 -14.68
CA LEU A 718 -20.37 21.94 -13.69
C LEU A 718 -19.33 22.91 -13.12
N THR A 719 -19.43 24.17 -13.49
CA THR A 719 -18.53 25.25 -13.09
C THR A 719 -19.08 26.07 -11.93
N ILE A 720 -20.40 26.09 -11.74
CA ILE A 720 -21.05 26.83 -10.65
C ILE A 720 -21.26 25.93 -9.45
N MET A 721 -20.54 26.23 -8.37
CA MET A 721 -20.66 25.47 -7.12
C MET A 721 -21.88 25.94 -6.33
N GLY A 722 -22.67 24.98 -5.83
CA GLY A 722 -23.72 25.29 -4.85
C GLY A 722 -23.19 25.93 -3.56
N ARG A 723 -21.86 25.86 -3.34
CA ARG A 723 -21.11 26.47 -2.24
C ARG A 723 -20.84 27.97 -2.43
N GLN A 724 -20.97 28.54 -3.64
CA GLN A 724 -20.87 30.00 -3.86
C GLN A 724 -22.07 30.80 -3.29
N ARG A 725 -22.92 30.16 -2.47
CA ARG A 725 -24.01 30.80 -1.71
C ARG A 725 -23.44 31.70 -0.62
N GLY A 726 -23.13 32.95 -0.95
CA GLY A 726 -22.66 33.99 -0.01
C GLY A 726 -21.61 34.90 -0.63
N ALA A 727 -21.59 36.18 -0.24
CA ALA A 727 -20.54 37.11 -0.63
C ALA A 727 -19.21 36.71 0.03
N GLY A 728 -18.16 36.46 -0.77
CA GLY A 728 -16.80 36.15 -0.31
C GLY A 728 -16.53 34.66 -0.03
N ARG A 729 -16.05 33.89 -1.03
CA ARG A 729 -15.58 32.49 -0.88
C ARG A 729 -14.10 32.37 -1.23
N GLY A 730 -13.25 32.92 -0.36
CA GLY A 730 -11.80 32.95 -0.55
C GLY A 730 -11.17 31.55 -0.61
N ASP A 731 -11.72 30.60 0.14
CA ASP A 731 -11.41 29.17 0.13
C ASP A 731 -11.51 28.51 -1.26
N VAL A 732 -12.58 28.84 -2.00
CA VAL A 732 -12.82 28.35 -3.36
C VAL A 732 -11.83 28.97 -4.33
N LEU A 733 -11.60 30.28 -4.21
CA LEU A 733 -10.64 31.00 -5.04
C LEU A 733 -9.22 30.49 -4.84
N LEU A 734 -8.84 30.22 -3.58
CA LEU A 734 -7.56 29.61 -3.24
C LEU A 734 -7.43 28.20 -3.80
N ALA A 735 -8.45 27.34 -3.67
CA ALA A 735 -8.43 26.02 -4.30
C ALA A 735 -8.26 26.11 -5.81
N ARG A 736 -8.91 27.08 -6.48
CA ARG A 736 -8.78 27.32 -7.92
C ARG A 736 -7.36 27.63 -8.37
N GLN A 737 -6.52 28.24 -7.52
CA GLN A 737 -5.09 28.47 -7.83
C GLN A 737 -4.35 27.15 -8.14
N PHE A 738 -4.83 26.03 -7.60
CA PHE A 738 -4.25 24.70 -7.78
C PHE A 738 -5.03 23.83 -8.78
N SER A 739 -6.06 24.35 -9.47
CA SER A 739 -6.81 23.56 -10.46
C SER A 739 -6.02 23.28 -11.73
N GLY A 740 -5.00 24.10 -12.03
CA GLY A 740 -4.27 24.10 -13.30
C GLY A 740 -5.02 24.76 -14.46
N GLU A 741 -6.14 25.42 -14.19
CA GLU A 741 -6.89 26.18 -15.20
C GLU A 741 -6.32 27.60 -15.38
N PRO A 742 -6.59 28.24 -16.53
CA PRO A 742 -6.34 29.67 -16.69
C PRO A 742 -7.09 30.44 -15.60
N LEU A 743 -6.38 31.33 -14.93
CA LEU A 743 -6.93 32.19 -13.88
C LEU A 743 -7.35 33.53 -14.47
N ASP A 744 -8.37 34.15 -13.88
CA ASP A 744 -8.88 35.46 -14.29
C ASP A 744 -7.91 36.60 -13.91
N ALA A 745 -8.05 37.76 -14.53
CA ALA A 745 -7.28 38.96 -14.16
C ALA A 745 -7.60 39.36 -12.70
N GLY A 746 -6.59 39.44 -11.85
CA GLY A 746 -6.74 39.70 -10.41
C GLY A 746 -6.68 38.45 -9.51
N ALA A 747 -6.46 37.27 -10.07
CA ALA A 747 -6.30 36.03 -9.29
C ALA A 747 -5.16 36.05 -8.26
N ASP A 748 -4.17 36.94 -8.44
CA ASP A 748 -3.07 37.14 -7.51
C ASP A 748 -3.51 37.81 -6.18
N GLU A 749 -4.62 38.58 -6.18
CA GLU A 749 -5.15 39.22 -4.96
C GLU A 749 -5.50 38.21 -3.86
N VAL A 750 -5.78 36.95 -4.23
CA VAL A 750 -6.03 35.86 -3.29
C VAL A 750 -4.82 35.62 -2.39
N TRP A 751 -3.60 35.73 -2.92
CA TRP A 751 -2.36 35.53 -2.17
C TRP A 751 -2.05 36.69 -1.24
N ASP A 752 -2.38 37.92 -1.64
CA ASP A 752 -2.24 39.10 -0.80
C ASP A 752 -3.20 39.03 0.39
N ARG A 753 -4.49 38.76 0.11
CA ARG A 753 -5.51 38.59 1.16
C ARG A 753 -5.20 37.42 2.09
N LEU A 754 -4.62 36.32 1.57
CA LEU A 754 -4.21 35.19 2.40
C LEU A 754 -3.07 35.56 3.36
N ARG A 755 -2.06 36.30 2.87
CA ARG A 755 -0.93 36.76 3.70
C ARG A 755 -1.34 37.75 4.77
N GLU A 756 -2.30 38.62 4.46
CA GLU A 756 -2.85 39.59 5.41
C GLU A 756 -3.86 38.97 6.40
N GLY A 757 -4.31 37.73 6.16
CA GLY A 757 -5.32 37.07 7.00
C GLY A 757 -6.75 37.56 6.75
N HIS A 758 -7.01 38.18 5.60
CA HIS A 758 -8.30 38.74 5.20
C HIS A 758 -9.05 37.89 4.14
N LEU A 759 -8.62 36.65 3.93
CA LEU A 759 -9.23 35.76 2.96
C LEU A 759 -10.45 35.05 3.58
N ASP A 760 -11.64 35.33 3.06
CA ASP A 760 -12.88 34.78 3.61
C ASP A 760 -12.86 33.24 3.61
N HIS A 761 -13.33 32.64 4.70
CA HIS A 761 -13.38 31.18 4.92
C HIS A 761 -12.01 30.45 5.01
N VAL A 762 -10.89 31.18 5.02
CA VAL A 762 -9.54 30.62 5.18
C VAL A 762 -8.82 31.34 6.31
N ARG A 763 -8.24 30.57 7.23
CA ARG A 763 -7.33 31.11 8.25
C ARG A 763 -5.96 30.46 8.16
N ALA A 764 -4.91 31.26 8.04
CA ALA A 764 -3.54 30.79 8.03
C ALA A 764 -2.93 30.92 9.44
N VAL A 765 -2.29 29.86 9.92
CA VAL A 765 -1.64 29.78 11.24
C VAL A 765 -0.22 29.26 11.04
N HIS A 766 0.76 30.10 11.34
CA HIS A 766 2.16 29.72 11.27
C HIS A 766 2.61 29.00 12.55
N TRP A 767 3.44 27.96 12.41
CA TRP A 767 4.14 27.33 13.54
C TRP A 767 5.61 27.13 13.21
N SER A 768 6.48 27.14 14.23
CA SER A 768 7.92 26.96 14.05
C SER A 768 8.45 25.82 14.92
N GLY A 769 9.01 24.80 14.28
CA GLY A 769 9.69 23.71 14.97
C GLY A 769 8.80 22.47 15.22
N PRO A 770 9.26 21.25 14.91
CA PRO A 770 8.45 20.02 14.91
C PRO A 770 7.70 19.68 16.20
N ALA A 771 8.14 20.17 17.36
CA ALA A 771 7.46 19.95 18.64
C ALA A 771 6.24 20.86 18.84
N VAL A 772 6.24 22.05 18.23
CA VAL A 772 5.24 23.11 18.43
C VAL A 772 3.94 22.84 17.65
N VAL A 773 4.01 22.01 16.60
CA VAL A 773 2.83 21.64 15.79
C VAL A 773 1.69 21.06 16.62
N ARG A 774 2.02 20.29 17.68
CA ARG A 774 1.02 19.65 18.54
C ARG A 774 0.26 20.66 19.37
N ASP A 775 0.99 21.59 19.98
CA ASP A 775 0.40 22.64 20.82
C ASP A 775 -0.42 23.61 19.98
N THR A 776 0.09 23.97 18.80
CA THR A 776 -0.62 24.81 17.83
C THR A 776 -1.91 24.13 17.39
N LEU A 777 -1.84 22.87 16.95
CA LEU A 777 -3.04 22.11 16.55
C LEU A 777 -4.07 22.00 17.67
N ASN A 778 -3.63 21.74 18.90
CA ASN A 778 -4.52 21.66 20.06
C ASN A 778 -5.21 23.00 20.34
N ALA A 779 -4.48 24.12 20.27
CA ALA A 779 -5.04 25.45 20.42
C ALA A 779 -6.06 25.76 19.32
N GLU A 780 -5.76 25.36 18.08
CA GLU A 780 -6.70 25.56 16.98
C GLU A 780 -7.94 24.67 17.07
N LEU A 781 -7.82 23.45 17.60
CA LEU A 781 -8.99 22.61 17.90
C LEU A 781 -9.87 23.23 18.99
N VAL A 782 -9.29 23.87 20.01
CA VAL A 782 -10.07 24.59 21.04
C VAL A 782 -10.90 25.71 20.40
N THR A 783 -10.27 26.51 19.54
CA THR A 783 -10.94 27.61 18.83
C THR A 783 -12.00 27.10 17.85
N GLU A 784 -11.63 26.21 16.93
CA GLU A 784 -12.50 25.74 15.84
C GLU A 784 -13.64 24.85 16.32
N LEU A 785 -13.49 24.16 17.44
CA LEU A 785 -14.56 23.36 18.05
C LEU A 785 -15.34 24.11 19.15
N ALA A 786 -15.00 25.38 19.38
CA ALA A 786 -15.59 26.23 20.43
C ALA A 786 -15.55 25.59 21.82
N LEU A 787 -14.41 25.00 22.18
CA LEU A 787 -14.17 24.42 23.50
C LEU A 787 -13.87 25.52 24.51
N ALA A 788 -14.22 25.31 25.78
CA ALA A 788 -13.92 26.29 26.83
C ALA A 788 -12.41 26.51 26.99
N ASP A 789 -11.65 25.42 26.99
CA ASP A 789 -10.19 25.39 26.98
C ASP A 789 -9.73 23.99 26.55
N ALA A 790 -8.42 23.74 26.62
CA ALA A 790 -7.85 22.46 26.23
C ALA A 790 -8.04 21.32 27.27
N ALA A 791 -8.69 21.58 28.40
CA ALA A 791 -9.14 20.59 29.39
C ALA A 791 -10.63 20.23 29.23
N ASP A 792 -11.37 20.89 28.33
CA ASP A 792 -12.79 20.63 28.04
C ASP A 792 -13.00 19.34 27.22
N GLU A 793 -12.79 18.19 27.88
CA GLU A 793 -13.05 16.86 27.28
C GLU A 793 -14.53 16.67 26.93
N ALA A 794 -15.46 17.31 27.65
CA ALA A 794 -16.89 17.17 27.43
C ALA A 794 -17.33 17.89 26.14
N GLY A 795 -16.86 19.11 25.91
CA GLY A 795 -17.06 19.83 24.65
C GLY A 795 -16.46 19.07 23.47
N PHE A 796 -15.25 18.52 23.64
CA PHE A 796 -14.62 17.68 22.61
C PHE A 796 -15.45 16.42 22.32
N GLU A 797 -15.92 15.70 23.34
CA GLU A 797 -16.82 14.55 23.18
C GLU A 797 -18.13 14.93 22.45
N ALA A 798 -18.70 16.10 22.75
CA ALA A 798 -19.91 16.59 22.09
C ALA A 798 -19.69 16.92 20.60
N SER A 799 -18.49 17.39 20.23
CA SER A 799 -18.06 17.59 18.84
C SER A 799 -17.97 16.28 18.05
N LEU A 800 -17.73 15.16 18.74
CA LEU A 800 -17.69 13.81 18.17
C LEU A 800 -19.07 13.12 18.16
N GLY A 801 -20.14 13.85 18.51
CA GLY A 801 -21.50 13.32 18.51
C GLY A 801 -21.98 12.74 19.84
N ALA A 802 -21.22 12.87 20.93
CA ALA A 802 -21.73 12.49 22.24
C ALA A 802 -22.83 13.45 22.72
N ALA A 803 -23.77 12.91 23.50
CA ALA A 803 -24.80 13.68 24.17
C ALA A 803 -24.77 13.43 25.69
N PRO A 804 -25.07 14.43 26.54
CA PRO A 804 -25.20 14.24 27.98
C PRO A 804 -26.31 13.23 28.30
N PHE A 805 -26.04 12.28 29.20
CA PHE A 805 -26.97 11.21 29.57
C PHE A 805 -26.84 10.82 31.06
N GLY A 806 -27.98 10.58 31.73
CA GLY A 806 -28.04 10.17 33.13
C GLY A 806 -27.88 11.30 34.16
N THR A 807 -27.75 10.93 35.44
CA THR A 807 -27.59 11.87 36.56
C THR A 807 -26.52 11.35 37.54
N PRO A 808 -25.41 12.08 37.76
CA PRO A 808 -25.00 13.28 37.03
C PRO A 808 -24.75 12.98 35.54
N PRO A 809 -24.92 13.97 34.64
CA PRO A 809 -24.83 13.76 33.20
C PRO A 809 -23.43 13.29 32.78
N GLN A 810 -23.36 12.18 32.06
CA GLN A 810 -22.16 11.65 31.41
C GLN A 810 -22.35 11.72 29.90
N MET A 811 -21.30 12.08 29.15
CA MET A 811 -21.36 12.05 27.69
C MET A 811 -21.53 10.61 27.21
N TYR A 812 -22.45 10.38 26.28
CA TYR A 812 -22.79 9.07 25.73
C TYR A 812 -22.90 9.12 24.21
N PHE A 813 -22.23 8.20 23.54
CA PHE A 813 -22.10 8.16 22.08
C PHE A 813 -23.21 7.32 21.39
N TRP A 814 -24.10 6.69 22.15
CA TRP A 814 -25.21 5.89 21.59
C TRP A 814 -26.58 6.33 22.13
N SER A 815 -26.96 7.58 21.90
CA SER A 815 -28.25 8.14 22.37
C SER A 815 -29.49 7.59 21.62
N ALA A 816 -29.31 6.92 20.48
CA ALA A 816 -30.39 6.40 19.62
C ALA A 816 -31.33 5.38 20.29
N ARG A 817 -31.07 4.99 21.54
CA ARG A 817 -31.87 4.00 22.29
C ARG A 817 -33.16 4.56 22.90
N GLU A 818 -33.30 5.88 23.07
CA GLU A 818 -34.46 6.47 23.76
C GLU A 818 -35.31 7.40 22.88
N VAL A 819 -34.77 7.90 21.76
CA VAL A 819 -35.52 8.74 20.81
C VAL A 819 -35.43 8.10 19.43
N ARG A 820 -36.49 7.39 19.01
CA ARG A 820 -36.61 6.90 17.63
C ARG A 820 -36.46 8.09 16.66
N GLY A 821 -35.48 8.02 15.76
CA GLY A 821 -35.28 9.02 14.71
C GLY A 821 -34.27 10.13 14.99
N LYS A 822 -33.45 10.05 16.05
CA LYS A 822 -32.24 10.89 16.18
C LYS A 822 -31.02 10.19 15.59
N ASP A 823 -30.21 10.92 14.85
CA ASP A 823 -28.95 10.44 14.29
C ASP A 823 -27.97 10.05 15.42
N GLY A 824 -27.22 8.96 15.24
CA GLY A 824 -26.21 8.53 16.21
C GLY A 824 -24.93 9.37 16.14
N ALA A 825 -23.96 9.10 17.02
CA ALA A 825 -22.74 9.91 17.13
C ALA A 825 -21.94 9.96 15.84
N ALA A 826 -22.02 8.90 15.02
CA ALA A 826 -21.36 8.88 13.73
C ALA A 826 -21.78 10.04 12.83
N SER A 827 -23.02 10.54 12.92
CA SER A 827 -23.55 11.66 12.10
C SER A 827 -22.65 12.89 12.11
N LYS A 828 -22.02 13.19 13.26
CA LYS A 828 -21.09 14.30 13.45
C LYS A 828 -19.65 14.00 13.05
N SER A 829 -19.34 12.76 12.65
CA SER A 829 -17.98 12.36 12.30
C SER A 829 -17.40 13.14 11.11
N HIS A 830 -18.25 13.76 10.29
CA HIS A 830 -17.81 14.61 9.19
C HIS A 830 -17.89 16.12 9.50
N ASP A 831 -18.31 16.55 10.69
CA ASP A 831 -18.42 17.98 11.03
C ASP A 831 -17.06 18.68 11.01
N TRP A 832 -15.99 17.95 11.37
CA TRP A 832 -14.62 18.45 11.28
C TRP A 832 -13.61 17.35 10.95
N GLN A 833 -12.46 17.73 10.38
CA GLN A 833 -11.37 16.81 10.09
C GLN A 833 -10.00 17.49 10.08
N VAL A 834 -9.01 16.88 10.74
CA VAL A 834 -7.60 17.24 10.54
C VAL A 834 -7.05 16.46 9.35
N LEU A 835 -6.36 17.14 8.45
CA LEU A 835 -5.74 16.61 7.25
C LEU A 835 -4.23 16.84 7.30
N SER A 836 -3.47 15.85 6.88
CA SER A 836 -2.02 16.01 6.65
C SER A 836 -1.62 15.28 5.37
N PRO A 837 -0.71 15.82 4.55
CA PRO A 837 -0.17 15.14 3.38
C PRO A 837 0.75 13.96 3.77
N VAL A 838 1.28 13.94 5.00
CA VAL A 838 2.24 12.95 5.50
C VAL A 838 1.64 12.06 6.59
N ARG A 839 2.02 10.79 6.62
CA ARG A 839 1.60 9.82 7.63
C ARG A 839 2.58 9.76 8.80
N ALA A 840 3.89 9.83 8.52
CA ALA A 840 4.94 9.70 9.51
C ALA A 840 5.47 11.06 10.02
N GLY A 841 6.28 11.03 11.08
CA GLY A 841 6.84 12.24 11.71
C GLY A 841 5.88 12.94 12.68
N LEU A 842 6.34 14.04 13.29
CA LEU A 842 5.58 14.76 14.33
C LEU A 842 4.34 15.51 13.79
N ALA A 843 4.39 15.95 12.53
CA ALA A 843 3.26 16.51 11.77
C ALA A 843 2.48 15.43 10.97
N GLY A 844 2.87 14.16 11.12
CA GLY A 844 2.25 13.02 10.47
C GLY A 844 0.97 12.57 11.16
N VAL A 845 0.05 12.02 10.38
CA VAL A 845 -1.25 11.50 10.84
C VAL A 845 -1.15 10.60 12.07
N ASP A 846 -0.14 9.73 12.15
CA ASP A 846 0.01 8.83 13.29
C ASP A 846 0.29 9.60 14.60
N ALA A 847 1.18 10.58 14.58
CA ALA A 847 1.53 11.40 15.74
C ALA A 847 0.41 12.40 16.09
N LEU A 848 -0.23 13.00 15.08
CA LEU A 848 -1.34 13.94 15.28
C LEU A 848 -2.54 13.25 15.94
N ASN A 849 -2.89 12.03 15.50
CA ASN A 849 -3.98 11.26 16.11
C ASN A 849 -3.74 10.99 17.60
N LEU A 850 -2.54 10.51 17.95
CA LEU A 850 -2.17 10.24 19.34
C LEU A 850 -2.11 11.52 20.17
N SER A 851 -1.62 12.63 19.61
CA SER A 851 -1.60 13.94 20.27
C SER A 851 -3.01 14.40 20.64
N ILE A 852 -3.94 14.37 19.69
CA ILE A 852 -5.34 14.75 19.92
C ILE A 852 -5.99 13.86 20.97
N GLN A 853 -5.82 12.53 20.84
CA GLN A 853 -6.39 11.58 21.79
C GLN A 853 -5.83 11.77 23.21
N HIS A 854 -4.50 11.90 23.36
CA HIS A 854 -3.86 12.14 24.65
C HIS A 854 -4.29 13.46 25.28
N ARG A 855 -4.57 14.50 24.47
CA ARG A 855 -5.01 15.79 24.99
C ARG A 855 -6.46 15.76 25.46
N PHE A 856 -7.38 15.28 24.64
CA PHE A 856 -8.82 15.44 24.84
C PHE A 856 -9.56 14.18 25.31
N ARG A 857 -8.86 13.06 25.57
CA ARG A 857 -9.45 11.79 26.03
C ARG A 857 -8.83 11.27 27.34
N THR A 858 -8.18 12.13 28.13
CA THR A 858 -7.43 11.70 29.33
C THR A 858 -8.32 10.97 30.33
N ARG A 859 -9.52 11.50 30.63
CA ARG A 859 -10.48 10.86 31.55
C ARG A 859 -10.92 9.49 31.06
N VAL A 860 -11.22 9.37 29.76
CA VAL A 860 -11.69 8.10 29.16
C VAL A 860 -10.58 7.06 29.12
N ARG A 861 -9.34 7.48 28.82
CA ARG A 861 -8.15 6.63 28.89
C ARG A 861 -7.95 6.07 30.29
N ALA A 862 -7.93 6.92 31.31
CA ALA A 862 -7.82 6.49 32.70
C ALA A 862 -8.94 5.51 33.10
N MET A 863 -10.17 5.74 32.64
CA MET A 863 -11.29 4.82 32.84
C MET A 863 -11.09 3.48 32.14
N ALA A 864 -10.56 3.46 30.91
CA ALA A 864 -10.32 2.24 30.13
C ALA A 864 -9.19 1.38 30.73
N GLU A 865 -8.13 2.03 31.21
CA GLU A 865 -6.94 1.43 31.81
C GLU A 865 -7.18 0.94 33.25
N SER A 866 -8.22 1.45 33.92
CA SER A 866 -8.62 1.02 35.25
C SER A 866 -8.82 -0.50 35.39
N THR A 867 -8.33 -1.06 36.50
CA THR A 867 -8.50 -2.46 36.90
C THR A 867 -9.78 -2.69 37.73
N LEU A 868 -10.54 -1.64 38.02
CA LEU A 868 -11.73 -1.69 38.86
C LEU A 868 -12.86 -2.52 38.20
N TRP A 869 -13.54 -3.34 38.99
CA TRP A 869 -14.56 -4.28 38.48
C TRP A 869 -15.83 -3.60 37.95
N TRP A 870 -16.09 -2.35 38.39
CA TRP A 870 -17.22 -1.54 37.95
C TRP A 870 -16.97 -0.72 36.67
N THR A 871 -15.78 -0.80 36.08
CA THR A 871 -15.47 -0.13 34.80
C THR A 871 -16.47 -0.53 33.73
N LYS A 872 -17.03 0.47 33.04
CA LYS A 872 -18.14 0.28 32.10
C LYS A 872 -17.72 0.16 30.64
N ILE A 873 -16.49 0.51 30.30
CA ILE A 873 -16.00 0.51 28.90
C ILE A 873 -14.92 -0.56 28.67
N PRO A 874 -14.61 -0.90 27.41
CA PRO A 874 -13.61 -1.89 27.07
C PRO A 874 -12.19 -1.41 27.41
N LYS A 875 -11.21 -2.32 27.36
CA LYS A 875 -9.79 -1.94 27.44
C LYS A 875 -9.37 -1.20 26.16
N PRO A 876 -8.31 -0.38 26.20
CA PRO A 876 -7.72 0.15 24.97
C PRO A 876 -7.36 -0.98 24.00
N ALA A 877 -7.71 -0.82 22.72
CA ALA A 877 -7.54 -1.86 21.71
C ALA A 877 -6.52 -1.47 20.63
N GLY A 878 -5.68 -2.43 20.23
CA GLY A 878 -4.72 -2.26 19.13
C GLY A 878 -3.55 -1.31 19.44
N PRO A 879 -2.66 -1.08 18.46
CA PRO A 879 -1.41 -0.34 18.65
C PRO A 879 -1.60 1.16 18.91
N GLN A 880 -2.73 1.73 18.48
CA GLN A 880 -3.10 3.13 18.74
C GLN A 880 -3.94 3.29 20.02
N ALA A 881 -4.12 2.21 20.79
CA ALA A 881 -4.89 2.21 22.03
C ALA A 881 -6.28 2.84 21.86
N LEU A 882 -7.07 2.32 20.91
CA LEU A 882 -8.41 2.81 20.59
C LEU A 882 -9.31 2.78 21.82
N LEU A 883 -9.99 3.90 22.09
CA LEU A 883 -10.86 4.09 23.25
C LEU A 883 -12.33 4.19 22.81
N TRP A 884 -13.23 3.93 23.76
CA TRP A 884 -14.64 4.22 23.58
C TRP A 884 -14.85 5.70 23.28
N GLY A 885 -15.70 6.04 22.30
CA GLY A 885 -15.94 7.40 21.83
C GLY A 885 -14.90 7.95 20.85
N ASP A 886 -13.86 7.20 20.51
CA ASP A 886 -12.88 7.68 19.54
C ASP A 886 -13.43 7.67 18.12
N LYS A 887 -12.97 8.66 17.34
CA LYS A 887 -13.20 8.74 15.90
C LYS A 887 -12.25 7.80 15.19
N VAL A 888 -12.78 6.89 14.38
CA VAL A 888 -12.02 5.81 13.74
C VAL A 888 -12.32 5.69 12.26
N ILE A 889 -11.40 5.06 11.52
CA ILE A 889 -11.56 4.69 10.13
C ILE A 889 -11.38 3.18 9.96
N ASN A 890 -12.24 2.55 9.18
CA ASN A 890 -12.14 1.14 8.84
C ASN A 890 -11.09 0.92 7.75
N VAL A 891 -10.18 -0.03 7.95
CA VAL A 891 -8.99 -0.22 7.08
C VAL A 891 -9.19 -1.31 6.03
N ARG A 892 -10.14 -2.24 6.25
CA ARG A 892 -10.37 -3.39 5.37
C ARG A 892 -11.84 -3.55 5.03
N ASN A 893 -12.14 -3.84 3.77
CA ASN A 893 -13.50 -4.18 3.37
C ASN A 893 -13.95 -5.44 4.11
N ASN A 894 -15.13 -5.42 4.75
CA ASN A 894 -15.66 -6.59 5.44
C ASN A 894 -17.17 -6.73 5.21
N GLY A 895 -17.60 -7.90 4.73
CA GLY A 895 -19.00 -8.22 4.42
C GLY A 895 -19.67 -9.22 5.37
N ARG A 896 -19.09 -9.50 6.54
CA ARG A 896 -19.54 -10.54 7.48
C ARG A 896 -19.56 -10.07 8.95
N ARG A 897 -19.57 -8.75 9.21
CA ARG A 897 -19.56 -8.22 10.58
C ARG A 897 -20.92 -8.43 11.28
N ARG A 898 -20.89 -8.72 12.58
CA ARG A 898 -22.10 -8.75 13.42
C ARG A 898 -22.63 -7.32 13.57
N THR A 899 -23.93 -7.13 13.35
CA THR A 899 -24.58 -5.83 13.45
C THR A 899 -25.71 -5.76 14.48
N TYR A 900 -25.96 -4.56 14.99
CA TYR A 900 -27.18 -4.23 15.73
C TYR A 900 -27.77 -2.89 15.26
N PRO A 901 -29.04 -2.84 14.81
CA PRO A 901 -29.91 -3.97 14.51
C PRO A 901 -29.31 -4.96 13.49
N LEU A 902 -29.79 -6.20 13.49
CA LEU A 902 -29.28 -7.25 12.60
C LEU A 902 -29.54 -6.87 11.13
N GLN A 903 -28.53 -7.05 10.28
CA GLN A 903 -28.63 -6.89 8.83
C GLN A 903 -28.24 -8.18 8.12
N ASP A 904 -29.00 -8.54 7.07
CA ASP A 904 -28.73 -9.74 6.27
C ASP A 904 -27.41 -9.67 5.47
N LYS A 905 -26.99 -8.45 5.10
CA LYS A 905 -25.78 -8.19 4.28
C LYS A 905 -24.98 -7.02 4.85
N ALA A 906 -24.50 -7.17 6.08
CA ALA A 906 -23.65 -6.16 6.72
C ALA A 906 -22.36 -5.96 5.92
N TYR A 907 -22.08 -4.72 5.51
CA TYR A 907 -20.85 -4.37 4.80
C TYR A 907 -20.25 -3.07 5.34
N VAL A 908 -18.95 -3.08 5.62
CA VAL A 908 -18.19 -1.86 5.96
C VAL A 908 -17.07 -1.69 4.94
N ALA A 909 -17.01 -0.51 4.32
CA ALA A 909 -15.98 -0.17 3.35
C ALA A 909 -14.67 0.21 4.03
N ASN A 910 -13.54 -0.10 3.39
CA ASN A 910 -12.27 0.57 3.68
C ASN A 910 -12.43 2.08 3.44
N GLY A 911 -11.93 2.88 4.36
CA GLY A 911 -11.99 4.34 4.33
C GLY A 911 -13.24 4.94 4.96
N ASP A 912 -14.18 4.11 5.43
CA ASP A 912 -15.38 4.59 6.10
C ASP A 912 -15.07 5.09 7.52
N ILE A 913 -15.62 6.25 7.86
CA ILE A 913 -15.30 6.97 9.10
C ILE A 913 -16.48 6.79 10.06
N GLY A 914 -16.15 6.49 11.30
CA GLY A 914 -17.13 6.23 12.35
C GLY A 914 -16.67 6.66 13.72
N VAL A 915 -17.49 6.36 14.71
CA VAL A 915 -17.23 6.62 16.13
C VAL A 915 -17.44 5.32 16.90
N ILE A 916 -16.58 5.02 17.86
CA ILE A 916 -16.76 3.87 18.74
C ILE A 916 -17.89 4.19 19.73
N VAL A 917 -19.09 3.71 19.45
CA VAL A 917 -20.32 4.06 20.19
C VAL A 917 -20.68 3.05 21.27
N GLY A 918 -20.21 1.80 21.17
CA GLY A 918 -20.64 0.70 22.05
C GLY A 918 -19.49 -0.06 22.71
N GLY A 919 -19.79 -1.26 23.22
CA GLY A 919 -19.00 -1.84 24.30
C GLY A 919 -19.21 -1.10 25.64
N TYR A 920 -20.45 -0.84 26.05
CA TYR A 920 -20.75 -0.24 27.36
C TYR A 920 -21.47 -1.24 28.29
N LYS A 921 -20.96 -1.42 29.52
CA LYS A 921 -21.47 -2.37 30.53
C LYS A 921 -22.86 -1.93 31.00
N THR A 922 -23.85 -2.76 30.75
CA THR A 922 -25.22 -2.57 31.26
C THR A 922 -25.39 -3.24 32.64
N LYS A 923 -26.52 -2.97 33.32
CA LYS A 923 -26.87 -3.62 34.59
C LYS A 923 -26.93 -5.15 34.49
N THR A 924 -27.17 -5.70 33.29
CA THR A 924 -27.27 -7.14 33.05
C THR A 924 -25.91 -7.81 32.81
N MET A 925 -24.85 -7.03 32.57
CA MET A 925 -23.51 -7.56 32.28
C MET A 925 -22.69 -7.73 33.56
N LYS A 926 -22.30 -8.99 33.86
CA LYS A 926 -21.44 -9.30 35.03
C LYS A 926 -20.02 -8.74 34.87
N ARG A 927 -19.45 -8.81 33.66
CA ARG A 927 -18.10 -8.35 33.33
C ARG A 927 -18.16 -7.16 32.37
N ARG A 928 -17.10 -6.35 32.34
CA ARG A 928 -16.99 -5.30 31.32
C ARG A 928 -16.92 -5.91 29.91
N PRO A 929 -17.48 -5.22 28.90
CA PRO A 929 -17.37 -5.63 27.50
C PRO A 929 -15.91 -5.70 27.04
N ARG A 930 -15.66 -6.57 26.06
CA ARG A 930 -14.34 -6.78 25.45
C ARG A 930 -14.26 -6.18 24.05
N ASP A 931 -15.34 -6.33 23.29
CA ASP A 931 -15.43 -5.89 21.90
C ASP A 931 -15.71 -4.39 21.81
N LEU A 932 -15.34 -3.81 20.67
CA LEU A 932 -15.72 -2.45 20.29
C LEU A 932 -16.94 -2.53 19.38
N ASP A 933 -17.90 -1.62 19.57
CA ASP A 933 -18.95 -1.42 18.56
C ASP A 933 -18.80 -0.04 17.94
N VAL A 934 -18.75 0.00 16.62
CA VAL A 934 -18.56 1.23 15.84
C VAL A 934 -19.82 1.54 15.05
N GLU A 935 -20.22 2.81 15.04
CA GLU A 935 -21.22 3.34 14.13
C GLU A 935 -20.48 4.12 13.04
N PHE A 936 -20.80 3.87 11.77
CA PHE A 936 -20.16 4.54 10.63
C PHE A 936 -21.09 5.59 10.02
N GLN A 937 -20.52 6.65 9.44
CA GLN A 937 -21.32 7.71 8.82
C GLN A 937 -22.23 7.18 7.72
N SER A 938 -21.71 6.25 6.91
CA SER A 938 -22.46 5.68 5.79
C SER A 938 -23.71 4.91 6.23
N GLN A 939 -23.75 4.51 7.51
CA GLN A 939 -24.75 3.58 8.04
C GLN A 939 -25.08 3.95 9.50
N THR A 940 -25.56 5.18 9.69
CA THR A 940 -26.01 5.67 11.00
C THR A 940 -27.16 4.81 11.54
N GLY A 941 -27.24 4.68 12.85
CA GLY A 941 -28.19 3.83 13.56
C GLY A 941 -27.82 2.34 13.58
N ILE A 942 -26.71 1.93 12.96
CA ILE A 942 -26.22 0.54 12.98
C ILE A 942 -24.86 0.46 13.67
N LYS A 943 -24.76 -0.46 14.64
CA LYS A 943 -23.50 -0.86 15.28
C LYS A 943 -22.87 -2.01 14.52
N PHE A 944 -21.56 -1.91 14.27
CA PHE A 944 -20.73 -2.99 13.77
C PHE A 944 -19.79 -3.44 14.87
N THR A 945 -19.86 -4.70 15.27
CA THR A 945 -18.96 -5.25 16.29
C THR A 945 -17.59 -5.56 15.68
N TYR A 946 -16.54 -5.07 16.34
CA TYR A 946 -15.14 -5.47 16.18
C TYR A 946 -14.70 -6.24 17.43
N ALA A 947 -14.39 -7.52 17.24
CA ALA A 947 -14.05 -8.42 18.32
C ALA A 947 -12.67 -8.10 18.89
N ALA A 948 -12.51 -8.26 20.20
CA ALA A 948 -11.25 -7.93 20.87
C ALA A 948 -10.01 -8.65 20.32
N TRP A 949 -10.19 -9.84 19.72
CA TRP A 949 -9.09 -10.62 19.14
C TRP A 949 -8.60 -10.07 17.80
N GLU A 950 -9.42 -9.31 17.07
CA GLU A 950 -9.02 -8.64 15.81
C GLU A 950 -7.94 -7.57 16.05
N PHE A 951 -7.73 -7.16 17.30
CA PHE A 951 -6.72 -6.18 17.71
C PHE A 951 -5.53 -6.81 18.46
N ARG A 952 -5.47 -8.14 18.54
CA ARG A 952 -4.39 -8.90 19.22
C ARG A 952 -3.32 -9.43 18.26
N GLY A 953 -3.52 -9.29 16.95
CA GLY A 953 -2.58 -9.76 15.94
C GLY A 953 -1.31 -8.91 15.90
N ASP A 954 -0.16 -9.57 15.91
CA ASP A 954 1.14 -8.99 15.53
C ASP A 954 1.36 -9.04 14.00
N ASP A 955 0.31 -9.41 13.23
CA ASP A 955 0.26 -9.39 11.75
C ASP A 955 0.39 -7.97 11.16
N GLY A 956 0.34 -6.94 12.01
CA GLY A 956 0.85 -5.60 11.73
C GLY A 956 -0.13 -4.67 11.00
N SER A 957 -1.36 -5.10 10.70
CA SER A 957 -2.39 -4.24 10.10
C SER A 957 -3.69 -4.25 10.92
N PRO A 958 -4.02 -3.16 11.62
CA PRO A 958 -5.22 -3.12 12.45
C PRO A 958 -6.49 -3.02 11.60
N GLU A 959 -7.58 -3.62 12.05
CA GLU A 959 -8.90 -3.51 11.40
C GLU A 959 -9.48 -2.08 11.48
N LEU A 960 -9.11 -1.32 12.52
CA LEU A 960 -9.46 0.08 12.74
C LEU A 960 -8.21 0.92 13.05
N GLU A 961 -8.18 2.17 12.56
CA GLU A 961 -7.22 3.19 12.95
C GLU A 961 -7.94 4.43 13.49
N LEU A 962 -7.28 5.24 14.32
CA LEU A 962 -7.74 6.57 14.70
C LEU A 962 -7.89 7.46 13.45
N ALA A 963 -8.92 8.31 13.47
CA ALA A 963 -9.30 9.16 12.34
C ALA A 963 -9.55 10.62 12.72
N TYR A 964 -9.00 11.10 13.85
CA TYR A 964 -8.98 12.53 14.16
C TYR A 964 -8.19 13.30 13.10
N ALA A 965 -7.05 12.74 12.69
CA ALA A 965 -6.26 13.14 11.55
C ALA A 965 -6.28 12.03 10.48
N LEU A 966 -6.32 12.43 9.20
CA LEU A 966 -6.28 11.52 8.05
C LEU A 966 -5.32 12.04 6.98
N THR A 967 -4.75 11.13 6.19
CA THR A 967 -4.00 11.54 5.01
C THR A 967 -4.96 12.08 3.97
N VAL A 968 -4.55 13.09 3.20
CA VAL A 968 -5.41 13.67 2.14
C VAL A 968 -5.91 12.60 1.17
N HIS A 969 -5.05 11.64 0.78
CA HIS A 969 -5.44 10.47 -0.03
C HIS A 969 -6.63 9.68 0.55
N LYS A 970 -6.61 9.37 1.86
CA LYS A 970 -7.70 8.63 2.53
C LYS A 970 -9.02 9.42 2.59
N THR A 971 -8.99 10.70 2.26
CA THR A 971 -10.18 11.57 2.24
C THR A 971 -10.77 11.77 0.85
N GLN A 972 -10.21 11.18 -0.21
CA GLN A 972 -10.85 11.17 -1.53
C GLN A 972 -12.28 10.64 -1.44
N GLY A 973 -13.18 11.25 -2.22
CA GLY A 973 -14.61 11.01 -2.11
C GLY A 973 -15.26 11.45 -0.80
N SER A 974 -14.55 12.11 0.13
CA SER A 974 -15.07 12.63 1.41
C SER A 974 -15.24 14.15 1.42
N GLN A 975 -16.12 14.67 2.27
CA GLN A 975 -16.27 16.10 2.54
C GLN A 975 -16.51 16.30 4.03
N PHE A 976 -16.06 17.42 4.59
CA PHE A 976 -16.16 17.73 6.01
C PHE A 976 -16.65 19.17 6.19
N GLY A 977 -17.32 19.48 7.31
CA GLY A 977 -17.74 20.84 7.65
C GLY A 977 -16.53 21.79 7.71
N ARG A 978 -15.73 21.65 8.77
CA ARG A 978 -14.48 22.37 8.99
C ARG A 978 -13.27 21.47 8.72
N THR A 979 -12.19 22.02 8.17
CA THR A 979 -10.93 21.27 8.07
C THR A 979 -9.74 22.03 8.64
N LEU A 980 -8.80 21.29 9.21
CA LEU A 980 -7.50 21.81 9.63
C LEU A 980 -6.44 21.08 8.81
N LEU A 981 -5.78 21.77 7.89
CA LEU A 981 -4.73 21.21 7.03
C LEU A 981 -3.36 21.53 7.61
N VAL A 982 -2.65 20.49 8.07
CA VAL A 982 -1.30 20.61 8.63
C VAL A 982 -0.28 20.41 7.51
N LEU A 983 0.55 21.43 7.27
CA LEU A 983 1.54 21.52 6.20
C LEU A 983 2.94 21.69 6.82
N PRO A 984 3.69 20.59 6.99
CA PRO A 984 5.08 20.67 7.45
C PRO A 984 6.01 21.23 6.37
N ARG A 985 7.16 21.73 6.80
CA ARG A 985 8.23 22.21 5.93
C ARG A 985 8.71 21.09 5.02
N ASN A 986 9.06 21.44 3.78
CA ASN A 986 9.57 20.49 2.79
C ASN A 986 8.70 19.24 2.63
N CYS A 987 7.37 19.40 2.71
CA CYS A 987 6.44 18.31 2.50
C CYS A 987 6.54 17.74 1.07
N ARG A 988 7.28 16.65 0.92
CA ARG A 988 7.56 16.02 -0.39
C ARG A 988 6.35 15.44 -1.10
N PRO A 989 5.38 14.79 -0.41
CA PRO A 989 4.16 14.34 -1.06
C PRO A 989 3.28 15.49 -1.56
N LEU A 990 3.63 16.75 -1.25
CA LEU A 990 2.81 17.87 -1.67
C LEU A 990 2.96 18.07 -3.18
N SER A 991 1.86 17.92 -3.87
CA SER A 991 1.70 18.25 -5.28
C SER A 991 0.59 19.27 -5.44
N ARG A 992 0.47 19.81 -6.65
CA ARG A 992 -0.65 20.67 -7.01
C ARG A 992 -1.99 19.98 -6.70
N GLU A 993 -2.16 18.75 -7.15
CA GLU A 993 -3.40 17.98 -6.99
C GLU A 993 -3.66 17.60 -5.52
N MET A 994 -2.61 17.37 -4.73
CA MET A 994 -2.72 17.16 -3.28
C MET A 994 -3.35 18.38 -2.59
N LEU A 995 -2.82 19.58 -2.86
CA LEU A 995 -3.35 20.83 -2.30
C LEU A 995 -4.77 21.10 -2.78
N TYR A 996 -5.04 20.95 -4.08
CA TYR A 996 -6.38 21.09 -4.63
C TYR A 996 -7.37 20.14 -3.93
N THR A 997 -6.98 18.87 -3.78
CA THR A 997 -7.83 17.85 -3.14
C THR A 997 -8.08 18.20 -1.68
N ALA A 998 -7.07 18.63 -0.93
CA ALA A 998 -7.17 18.99 0.48
C ALA A 998 -8.07 20.24 0.70
N LEU A 999 -7.84 21.30 -0.07
CA LEU A 999 -8.59 22.56 0.02
C LEU A 999 -10.07 22.39 -0.36
N THR A 1000 -10.40 21.43 -1.22
CA THR A 1000 -11.78 21.13 -1.62
C THR A 1000 -12.54 20.20 -0.68
N ARG A 1001 -11.88 19.63 0.36
CA ARG A 1001 -12.53 18.73 1.32
C ARG A 1001 -13.50 19.44 2.27
N GLN A 1002 -13.20 20.66 2.66
CA GLN A 1002 -14.04 21.47 3.56
C GLN A 1002 -15.34 21.94 2.90
N GLN A 1003 -16.37 22.22 3.69
CA GLN A 1003 -17.66 22.76 3.25
C GLN A 1003 -17.83 24.22 3.71
N ASP A 1004 -17.42 24.52 4.94
CA ASP A 1004 -17.66 25.78 5.63
C ASP A 1004 -16.40 26.64 5.81
N HIS A 1005 -15.33 26.07 6.37
CA HIS A 1005 -14.13 26.80 6.79
C HIS A 1005 -12.88 25.90 6.77
N ILE A 1006 -11.72 26.48 6.47
CA ILE A 1006 -10.43 25.79 6.54
C ILE A 1006 -9.36 26.59 7.28
N VAL A 1007 -8.65 25.91 8.17
CA VAL A 1007 -7.43 26.41 8.82
C VAL A 1007 -6.22 25.76 8.19
N LEU A 1008 -5.29 26.57 7.70
CA LEU A 1008 -4.00 26.14 7.15
C LEU A 1008 -2.92 26.31 8.23
N LEU A 1009 -2.48 25.21 8.83
CA LEU A 1009 -1.35 25.20 9.78
C LEU A 1009 -0.07 24.96 8.98
N HIS A 1010 0.76 25.99 8.81
CA HIS A 1010 1.92 25.93 7.92
C HIS A 1010 3.24 26.20 8.65
N GLU A 1011 4.28 25.41 8.35
CA GLU A 1011 5.63 25.59 8.93
C GLU A 1011 6.54 26.50 8.10
N ASP A 1012 6.35 26.52 6.78
CA ASP A 1012 6.99 27.47 5.87
C ASP A 1012 6.12 28.72 5.71
N GLU A 1013 6.67 29.80 5.16
CA GLU A 1013 5.89 30.97 4.75
C GLU A 1013 4.67 30.57 3.91
N ILE A 1014 3.47 31.10 4.20
CA ILE A 1014 2.24 30.69 3.50
C ILE A 1014 2.32 30.93 1.99
N GLY A 1015 3.04 31.98 1.57
CA GLY A 1015 3.32 32.30 0.17
C GLY A 1015 4.14 31.24 -0.56
N ALA A 1016 4.89 30.40 0.16
CA ALA A 1016 5.62 29.28 -0.43
C ALA A 1016 4.68 28.27 -1.12
N LEU A 1017 3.39 28.22 -0.73
CA LEU A 1017 2.40 27.39 -1.40
C LEU A 1017 2.16 27.79 -2.86
N GLN A 1018 2.42 29.05 -3.22
CA GLN A 1018 2.22 29.54 -4.59
C GLN A 1018 3.08 28.78 -5.61
N ARG A 1019 4.23 28.21 -5.21
CA ARG A 1019 5.05 27.39 -6.12
C ARG A 1019 4.32 26.15 -6.64
N TYR A 1020 3.36 25.63 -5.88
CA TYR A 1020 2.58 24.45 -6.27
C TYR A 1020 1.47 24.78 -7.27
N THR A 1021 1.29 26.05 -7.63
CA THR A 1021 0.45 26.43 -8.78
C THR A 1021 1.18 26.17 -10.10
N HIS A 1022 2.50 25.93 -10.11
CA HIS A 1022 3.29 25.73 -11.33
C HIS A 1022 3.18 24.30 -11.90
N PRO A 1023 3.13 24.09 -13.24
CA PRO A 1023 2.96 22.76 -13.84
C PRO A 1023 4.02 21.73 -13.46
N SER A 1024 5.24 22.17 -13.16
CA SER A 1024 6.33 21.28 -12.72
C SER A 1024 6.02 20.55 -11.41
N THR A 1025 5.05 21.01 -10.62
CA THR A 1025 4.62 20.38 -9.34
C THR A 1025 3.35 19.53 -9.47
N SER A 1026 2.80 19.43 -10.68
CA SER A 1026 1.60 18.62 -10.95
C SER A 1026 1.99 17.15 -11.15
N GLU A 1027 1.47 16.28 -10.30
CA GLU A 1027 1.61 14.83 -10.45
C GLU A 1027 0.94 14.36 -11.74
N ILE A 1028 -0.21 14.95 -12.06
CA ILE A 1028 -0.87 14.70 -13.33
C ILE A 1028 0.10 15.04 -14.45
N ALA A 1029 0.65 16.26 -14.52
CA ALA A 1029 1.49 16.70 -15.64
C ALA A 1029 2.78 15.88 -15.79
N ARG A 1030 3.36 15.39 -14.69
CA ARG A 1030 4.55 14.53 -14.69
C ARG A 1030 4.29 13.13 -15.27
N ARG A 1031 3.05 12.63 -15.23
CA ARG A 1031 2.72 11.31 -15.78
C ARG A 1031 2.83 11.27 -17.30
N MET A 1032 3.70 10.38 -17.78
CA MET A 1032 3.85 10.06 -19.20
C MET A 1032 2.76 9.08 -19.64
N THR A 1033 1.77 9.60 -20.37
CA THR A 1033 0.65 8.86 -20.97
C THR A 1033 0.43 9.29 -22.42
N ASP A 1034 -0.16 8.42 -23.23
CA ASP A 1034 -0.40 8.66 -24.66
C ASP A 1034 -1.78 8.19 -25.14
N LEU A 1035 -2.78 8.19 -24.24
CA LEU A 1035 -4.10 7.59 -24.49
C LEU A 1035 -4.82 8.19 -25.71
N PHE A 1036 -4.83 9.52 -25.84
CA PHE A 1036 -5.42 10.25 -26.98
C PHE A 1036 -4.42 11.20 -27.65
N THR A 1037 -3.59 11.87 -26.85
CA THR A 1037 -2.53 12.78 -27.25
C THR A 1037 -1.29 12.45 -26.41
N ILE A 1038 -0.10 12.54 -27.00
CA ILE A 1038 1.16 12.30 -26.28
C ILE A 1038 1.33 13.38 -25.19
N ALA A 1039 1.75 13.01 -23.97
CA ALA A 1039 1.94 13.93 -22.86
C ALA A 1039 2.98 15.04 -23.17
N ARG A 1040 2.74 16.26 -22.65
CA ARG A 1040 3.67 17.40 -22.74
C ARG A 1040 4.86 17.20 -21.81
N ARG A 1041 6.06 17.54 -22.30
CA ARG A 1041 7.23 17.85 -21.46
C ARG A 1041 6.88 19.08 -20.62
N SER A 1042 6.74 18.91 -19.30
CA SER A 1042 6.86 20.04 -18.37
C SER A 1042 8.35 20.23 -18.14
N GLY A 1043 8.87 21.42 -18.45
CA GLY A 1043 10.29 21.75 -18.28
C GLY A 1043 10.76 21.66 -16.84
#